data_AF-A0A928HGA8-F1
#
_entry.id   AF-A0A928HGA8-F1
#
_cell.length_a   1.000
_cell.length_b   1.000
_cell.length_c   1.000
_cell.angle_alpha   90.00
_cell.angle_beta   90.00
_cell.angle_gamma   90.00
#
_symmetry.space_group_name_H-M   'P 1'
#
loop_
_entity.id
_entity.type
_entity.pdbx_description
1 polymer ?
#
loop_
_entity_poly.entity_id
_entity_poly.type
_entity_poly.pdbx_seq_one_letter_code
_entity_poly.pdbx_strand_id
1 'polypeptide(L)'
;MFGDYYLEYASYVILERAVPHIIDGLKPVQRRILHSMERMDDGRYNKVANIVGDTMKYHPHGDASIGSALVTLGQKGLLIDPQGNWGNILTGDAAAAPRYIEARLSQFAKDVVYSPKVTEWKLSYDGRNKEPVALPVKFPLLLAQGALGIAVGMNCLILPHNFNELIEAAIHYLRGEDFELYPDFPTGGLLDVSGYNDGTGNSRLRCRAKLDTSTKKIIRITEIPHGTTTESVIQSIENAMEKGKLKVAKIEDNTAATADILVHLHTGQDVEKTCNALYAFTECQVSISPKAVVIVDKKPVFMGVSEILKINVDNTKDTLRRELEVQLAELQESWMQASLEKIFIENRIYKVLEESESWEQSLTEIEERLQPFVQDFIRAVTREDVIRLTEIRIKKIAKYEIHEAEEHIRGLEGEIEQCRKNLAQLTRYTIRWFEKLQKKYGANWPRRTELTTFDTVTRAVAAVENETLYIDEEGFAGYGIKKGGEAVDKCSTMSDILIIDNQGVLSIRRVQEKFYVGKKLLHISVLRPTDDWVFNMIYRDGKEGITYAKRFKLGGFTRDKEYQLTQGTKGSRVFFFTVHKTEEESSAMQVNVYLKNQLRRLRRPIPFDFGKLRVKGRGVLGNIVTKNQVERISRIIPSAAGEEGTDAPAPETPATPVGTLSALLDGTTEAPVAEPQPPAPAAAPPAPTDEQQGLDDSIHEQMGFEF
;
A
#
# COMPACT_ATOMS: atom_id res chain seq x y z
N MET A 1 13.33 -35.32 -18.88
CA MET A 1 12.22 -35.92 -18.11
C MET A 1 11.77 -35.03 -16.95
N PHE A 2 12.53 -34.85 -15.86
CA PHE A 2 12.11 -33.94 -14.77
C PHE A 2 12.01 -32.47 -15.21
N GLY A 3 12.96 -32.00 -16.02
CA GLY A 3 12.94 -30.65 -16.57
C GLY A 3 11.74 -30.37 -17.48
N ASP A 4 11.33 -31.35 -18.28
CA ASP A 4 10.19 -31.22 -19.20
C ASP A 4 8.87 -31.14 -18.43
N TYR A 5 8.66 -32.02 -17.44
CA TYR A 5 7.49 -31.96 -16.56
C TYR A 5 7.44 -30.67 -15.73
N TYR A 6 8.58 -30.20 -15.25
CA TYR A 6 8.66 -28.93 -14.54
C TYR A 6 8.29 -27.75 -15.45
N LEU A 7 8.72 -27.78 -16.71
CA LEU A 7 8.44 -26.72 -17.69
C LEU A 7 6.97 -26.72 -18.10
N GLU A 8 6.35 -27.89 -18.30
CA GLU A 8 4.91 -28.02 -18.55
C GLU A 8 4.08 -27.51 -17.37
N TYR A 9 4.44 -27.92 -16.14
CA TYR A 9 3.79 -27.45 -14.93
C TYR A 9 3.93 -25.93 -14.75
N ALA A 10 5.15 -25.39 -14.92
CA ALA A 10 5.40 -23.96 -14.80
C ALA A 10 4.61 -23.15 -15.85
N SER A 11 4.60 -23.62 -17.10
CA SER A 11 3.82 -23.03 -18.18
C SER A 11 2.32 -23.02 -17.86
N TYR A 12 1.78 -24.14 -17.40
CA TYR A 12 0.38 -24.26 -16.97
C TYR A 12 0.05 -23.30 -15.82
N VAL A 13 0.88 -23.23 -14.79
CA VAL A 13 0.65 -22.34 -13.64
C VAL A 13 0.67 -20.87 -14.04
N ILE A 14 1.58 -20.48 -14.95
CA ILE A 14 1.67 -19.10 -15.44
C ILE A 14 0.45 -18.75 -16.29
N LEU A 15 0.13 -19.57 -17.30
CA LEU A 15 -0.86 -19.24 -18.32
C LEU A 15 -2.31 -19.54 -17.91
N GLU A 16 -2.54 -20.60 -17.17
CA GLU A 16 -3.88 -21.13 -16.89
C GLU A 16 -4.32 -20.91 -15.43
N ARG A 17 -3.52 -20.22 -14.60
CA ARG A 17 -3.83 -20.02 -13.17
C ARG A 17 -3.49 -18.65 -12.61
N ALA A 18 -2.22 -18.24 -12.66
CA ALA A 18 -1.73 -17.16 -11.81
C ALA A 18 -1.91 -15.76 -12.42
N VAL A 19 -1.76 -15.62 -13.73
CA VAL A 19 -1.70 -14.32 -14.43
C VAL A 19 -3.02 -14.05 -15.17
N PRO A 20 -3.58 -12.83 -15.10
CA PRO A 20 -4.79 -12.48 -15.84
C PRO A 20 -4.52 -12.32 -17.34
N HIS A 21 -5.56 -12.54 -18.15
CA HIS A 21 -5.50 -12.31 -19.59
C HIS A 21 -5.69 -10.82 -19.92
N ILE A 22 -5.00 -10.29 -20.93
CA ILE A 22 -5.09 -8.86 -21.28
C ILE A 22 -6.50 -8.45 -21.73
N ILE A 23 -7.17 -9.29 -22.54
CA ILE A 23 -8.47 -8.93 -23.17
C ILE A 23 -9.58 -8.67 -22.14
N ASP A 24 -9.77 -9.58 -21.18
CA ASP A 24 -10.86 -9.50 -20.21
C ASP A 24 -10.41 -9.15 -18.80
N GLY A 25 -9.11 -9.19 -18.52
CA GLY A 25 -8.56 -8.92 -17.19
C GLY A 25 -8.79 -10.01 -16.17
N LEU A 26 -9.24 -11.20 -16.60
CA LEU A 26 -9.66 -12.27 -15.71
C LEU A 26 -8.68 -13.43 -15.72
N LYS A 27 -8.54 -14.07 -14.56
CA LYS A 27 -7.95 -15.42 -14.45
C LYS A 27 -8.95 -16.46 -14.95
N PRO A 28 -8.50 -17.64 -15.39
CA PRO A 28 -9.42 -18.67 -15.91
C PRO A 28 -10.52 -19.09 -14.93
N VAL A 29 -10.22 -19.21 -13.63
CA VAL A 29 -11.24 -19.51 -12.61
C VAL A 29 -12.32 -18.42 -12.53
N GLN A 30 -11.92 -17.15 -12.60
CA GLN A 30 -12.85 -16.01 -12.52
C GLN A 30 -13.75 -15.95 -13.76
N ARG A 31 -13.17 -16.18 -14.95
CA ARG A 31 -13.92 -16.26 -16.22
C ARG A 31 -14.96 -17.37 -16.19
N ARG A 32 -14.60 -18.56 -15.70
CA ARG A 32 -15.49 -19.72 -15.61
C ARG A 32 -16.63 -19.50 -14.62
N ILE A 33 -16.35 -18.87 -13.47
CA ILE A 33 -17.37 -18.46 -12.51
C ILE A 33 -18.40 -17.55 -13.18
N LEU A 34 -17.94 -16.49 -13.85
CA LEU A 34 -18.84 -15.54 -14.53
C LEU A 34 -19.64 -16.21 -15.66
N HIS A 35 -19.06 -17.15 -16.37
CA HIS A 35 -19.76 -17.92 -17.40
C HIS A 35 -20.86 -18.83 -16.80
N SER A 36 -20.56 -19.56 -15.73
CA SER A 36 -21.56 -20.36 -15.01
C SER A 36 -22.69 -19.49 -14.44
N MET A 37 -22.35 -18.34 -13.87
CA MET A 37 -23.35 -17.40 -13.36
C MET A 37 -24.25 -16.85 -14.47
N GLU A 38 -23.73 -16.56 -15.66
CA GLU A 38 -24.53 -16.11 -16.81
C GLU A 38 -25.53 -17.20 -17.26
N ARG A 39 -25.09 -18.46 -17.33
CA ARG A 39 -25.96 -19.58 -17.71
C ARG A 39 -27.09 -19.85 -16.71
N MET A 40 -26.84 -19.54 -15.44
CA MET A 40 -27.80 -19.73 -14.34
C MET A 40 -28.63 -18.47 -14.05
N ASP A 41 -28.38 -17.36 -14.75
CA ASP A 41 -29.00 -16.08 -14.43
C ASP A 41 -30.49 -16.07 -14.81
N ASP A 42 -31.33 -16.07 -13.78
CA ASP A 42 -32.78 -15.86 -13.86
C ASP A 42 -33.21 -14.54 -13.17
N GLY A 43 -32.24 -13.71 -12.80
CA GLY A 43 -32.42 -12.47 -12.04
C GLY A 43 -32.54 -12.63 -10.53
N ARG A 44 -32.63 -13.86 -10.01
CA ARG A 44 -32.72 -14.16 -8.58
C ARG A 44 -31.34 -14.45 -7.99
N TYR A 45 -31.29 -14.45 -6.67
CA TYR A 45 -30.11 -14.87 -5.94
C TYR A 45 -29.94 -16.39 -6.01
N ASN A 46 -28.73 -16.82 -6.37
CA ASN A 46 -28.34 -18.22 -6.41
C ASN A 46 -27.46 -18.55 -5.21
N LYS A 47 -27.71 -19.71 -4.59
CA LYS A 47 -26.80 -20.24 -3.55
C LYS A 47 -25.40 -20.38 -4.11
N VAL A 48 -24.40 -19.89 -3.39
CA VAL A 48 -23.00 -19.95 -3.84
C VAL A 48 -22.55 -21.39 -4.03
N ALA A 49 -23.01 -22.32 -3.19
CA ALA A 49 -22.79 -23.75 -3.39
C ALA A 49 -23.21 -24.27 -4.79
N ASN A 50 -24.34 -23.78 -5.33
CA ASN A 50 -24.81 -24.16 -6.66
C ASN A 50 -23.92 -23.58 -7.76
N ILE A 51 -23.51 -22.32 -7.62
CA ILE A 51 -22.60 -21.65 -8.57
C ILE A 51 -21.26 -22.39 -8.62
N VAL A 52 -20.71 -22.75 -7.45
CA VAL A 52 -19.47 -23.53 -7.34
C VAL A 52 -19.63 -24.89 -8.03
N GLY A 53 -20.70 -25.62 -7.72
CA GLY A 53 -20.98 -26.93 -8.35
C GLY A 53 -21.14 -26.86 -9.86
N ASP A 54 -21.80 -25.82 -10.39
CA ASP A 54 -21.92 -25.63 -11.85
C ASP A 54 -20.57 -25.29 -12.49
N THR A 55 -19.77 -24.44 -11.84
CA THR A 55 -18.44 -24.04 -12.32
C THR A 55 -17.47 -25.21 -12.44
N MET A 56 -17.63 -26.27 -11.63
CA MET A 56 -16.81 -27.48 -11.71
C MET A 56 -16.92 -28.20 -13.05
N LYS A 57 -18.01 -27.99 -13.82
CA LYS A 57 -18.12 -28.49 -15.21
C LYS A 57 -17.05 -27.91 -16.14
N TYR A 58 -16.49 -26.75 -15.78
CA TYR A 58 -15.50 -26.01 -16.54
C TYR A 58 -14.13 -25.98 -15.86
N HIS A 59 -14.10 -26.08 -14.53
CA HIS A 59 -12.89 -25.94 -13.74
C HIS A 59 -12.56 -27.25 -13.00
N PRO A 60 -11.54 -28.01 -13.45
CA PRO A 60 -11.21 -29.34 -12.91
C PRO A 60 -10.44 -29.28 -11.58
N HIS A 61 -10.71 -28.28 -10.74
CA HIS A 61 -10.04 -28.07 -9.44
C HIS A 61 -11.08 -28.04 -8.31
N GLY A 62 -10.61 -28.18 -7.08
CA GLY A 62 -11.45 -28.26 -5.89
C GLY A 62 -12.40 -27.07 -5.71
N ASP A 63 -13.56 -27.36 -5.13
CA ASP A 63 -14.63 -26.43 -4.79
C ASP A 63 -14.14 -25.25 -3.93
N ALA A 64 -13.21 -25.51 -3.00
CA ALA A 64 -12.60 -24.49 -2.15
C ALA A 64 -11.92 -23.36 -2.94
N SER A 65 -11.23 -23.68 -4.04
CA SER A 65 -10.54 -22.68 -4.88
C SER A 65 -11.53 -21.81 -5.65
N ILE A 66 -12.62 -22.41 -6.13
CA ILE A 66 -13.70 -21.71 -6.85
C ILE A 66 -14.46 -20.82 -5.87
N GLY A 67 -14.82 -21.34 -4.70
CA GLY A 67 -15.50 -20.60 -3.65
C GLY A 67 -14.71 -19.38 -3.18
N SER A 68 -13.41 -19.54 -2.91
CA SER A 68 -12.54 -18.43 -2.53
C SER A 68 -12.43 -17.36 -3.63
N ALA A 69 -12.28 -17.77 -4.89
CA ALA A 69 -12.24 -16.84 -6.02
C ALA A 69 -13.56 -16.08 -6.19
N LEU A 70 -14.70 -16.76 -6.01
CA LEU A 70 -16.03 -16.16 -6.07
C LEU A 70 -16.24 -15.15 -4.94
N VAL A 71 -15.87 -15.50 -3.70
CA VAL A 71 -15.91 -14.58 -2.54
C VAL A 71 -15.08 -13.33 -2.81
N THR A 72 -13.85 -13.50 -3.31
CA THR A 72 -12.95 -12.38 -3.66
C THR A 72 -13.57 -11.47 -4.72
N LEU A 73 -14.22 -12.03 -5.74
CA LEU A 73 -14.92 -11.23 -6.76
C LEU A 73 -16.15 -10.52 -6.20
N GLY A 74 -16.89 -11.17 -5.30
CA GLY A 74 -18.07 -10.62 -4.63
C GLY A 74 -17.73 -9.46 -3.69
N GLN A 75 -16.65 -9.57 -2.91
CA GLN A 75 -16.17 -8.50 -2.04
C GLN A 75 -15.77 -7.23 -2.80
N LYS A 76 -15.39 -7.34 -4.08
CA LYS A 76 -15.13 -6.16 -4.93
C LYS A 76 -16.40 -5.41 -5.34
N GLY A 77 -17.59 -6.01 -5.21
CA GLY A 77 -18.90 -5.36 -5.43
C GLY A 77 -19.21 -4.89 -6.85
N LEU A 78 -18.31 -5.08 -7.82
CA LEU A 78 -18.47 -4.56 -9.18
C LEU A 78 -19.27 -5.51 -10.09
N LEU A 79 -18.90 -6.80 -10.12
CA LEU A 79 -19.48 -7.79 -11.04
C LEU A 79 -20.56 -8.65 -10.41
N ILE A 80 -20.46 -8.86 -9.11
CA ILE A 80 -21.31 -9.77 -8.35
C ILE A 80 -21.99 -8.95 -7.27
N ASP A 81 -23.28 -9.17 -7.11
CA ASP A 81 -24.10 -8.64 -6.04
C ASP A 81 -24.21 -9.72 -4.94
N PRO A 82 -23.51 -9.58 -3.81
CA PRO A 82 -23.46 -10.58 -2.76
C PRO A 82 -24.58 -10.39 -1.72
N GLN A 83 -25.15 -11.50 -1.23
CA GLN A 83 -26.09 -11.54 -0.11
C GLN A 83 -25.61 -12.51 0.99
N GLY A 84 -25.72 -12.08 2.24
CA GLY A 84 -25.24 -12.80 3.43
C GLY A 84 -23.87 -12.30 3.93
N ASN A 85 -23.20 -13.09 4.78
CA ASN A 85 -21.86 -12.73 5.28
C ASN A 85 -20.75 -13.19 4.33
N TRP A 86 -20.22 -12.25 3.55
CA TRP A 86 -19.13 -12.48 2.58
C TRP A 86 -17.73 -12.19 3.15
N GLY A 87 -17.60 -12.10 4.47
CA GLY A 87 -16.35 -11.73 5.14
C GLY A 87 -16.10 -10.22 5.09
N ASN A 88 -15.03 -9.78 5.73
CA ASN A 88 -14.70 -8.36 5.83
C ASN A 88 -13.22 -8.13 5.48
N ILE A 89 -12.99 -7.27 4.49
CA ILE A 89 -11.65 -6.92 4.02
C ILE A 89 -10.82 -6.13 5.04
N LEU A 90 -11.48 -5.46 6.00
CA LEU A 90 -10.82 -4.65 7.01
C LEU A 90 -10.32 -5.50 8.18
N THR A 91 -11.16 -6.39 8.71
CA THR A 91 -10.80 -7.27 9.84
C THR A 91 -10.02 -8.50 9.38
N GLY A 92 -10.28 -8.98 8.16
CA GLY A 92 -9.74 -10.25 7.65
C GLY A 92 -10.68 -11.44 7.90
N ASP A 93 -11.89 -11.19 8.40
CA ASP A 93 -12.87 -12.23 8.67
C ASP A 93 -13.23 -13.01 7.40
N ALA A 94 -13.19 -14.34 7.52
CA ALA A 94 -13.57 -15.24 6.44
C ALA A 94 -15.08 -15.14 6.13
N ALA A 95 -15.43 -15.39 4.87
CA ALA A 95 -16.83 -15.51 4.48
C ALA A 95 -17.50 -16.74 5.12
N ALA A 96 -18.81 -16.65 5.32
CA ALA A 96 -19.59 -17.81 5.73
C ALA A 96 -19.54 -18.91 4.65
N ALA A 97 -19.79 -20.15 5.05
CA ALA A 97 -19.73 -21.29 4.14
C ALA A 97 -20.67 -21.08 2.92
N PRO A 98 -20.29 -21.57 1.71
CA PRO A 98 -21.05 -21.41 0.45
C PRO A 98 -22.55 -21.76 0.50
N ARG A 99 -22.98 -22.57 1.46
CA ARG A 99 -24.38 -22.95 1.68
C ARG A 99 -25.24 -21.84 2.31
N TYR A 100 -24.63 -20.87 2.98
CA TYR A 100 -25.33 -19.78 3.69
C TYR A 100 -25.33 -18.45 2.93
N ILE A 101 -24.45 -18.30 1.94
CA ILE A 101 -24.32 -17.08 1.13
C ILE A 101 -24.92 -17.28 -0.25
N GLU A 102 -25.37 -16.16 -0.82
CA GLU A 102 -26.02 -16.10 -2.12
C GLU A 102 -25.41 -15.00 -2.99
N ALA A 103 -25.42 -15.20 -4.30
CA ALA A 103 -24.90 -14.24 -5.27
C ALA A 103 -25.75 -14.20 -6.55
N ARG A 104 -25.69 -13.05 -7.22
CA ARG A 104 -26.16 -12.88 -8.60
C ARG A 104 -25.24 -11.94 -9.36
N LEU A 105 -25.37 -11.90 -10.68
CA LEU A 105 -24.64 -10.93 -11.49
C LEU A 105 -25.19 -9.52 -11.25
N SER A 106 -24.30 -8.56 -11.08
CA SER A 106 -24.67 -7.14 -10.98
C SER A 106 -25.22 -6.65 -12.33
N GLN A 107 -26.02 -5.59 -12.32
CA GLN A 107 -26.47 -4.98 -13.58
C GLN A 107 -25.29 -4.46 -14.41
N PHE A 108 -24.19 -4.05 -13.76
CA PHE A 108 -22.97 -3.65 -14.47
C PHE A 108 -22.35 -4.83 -15.22
N ALA A 109 -22.26 -6.01 -14.60
CA ALA A 109 -21.72 -7.20 -15.27
C ALA A 109 -22.53 -7.56 -16.52
N LYS A 110 -23.87 -7.55 -16.43
CA LYS A 110 -24.77 -7.87 -17.55
C LYS A 110 -24.55 -6.93 -18.75
N ASP A 111 -24.39 -5.65 -18.50
CA ASP A 111 -24.23 -4.64 -19.56
C ASP A 111 -22.82 -4.68 -20.20
N VAL A 112 -21.79 -5.07 -19.44
CA VAL A 112 -20.38 -4.85 -19.81
C VAL A 112 -19.62 -6.12 -20.18
N VAL A 113 -19.87 -7.24 -19.51
CA VAL A 113 -19.02 -8.45 -19.59
C VAL A 113 -19.45 -9.38 -20.73
N TYR A 114 -20.72 -9.36 -21.10
CA TYR A 114 -21.32 -10.38 -21.95
C TYR A 114 -21.73 -9.84 -23.32
N SER A 115 -21.53 -10.68 -24.34
CA SER A 115 -22.04 -10.49 -25.69
C SER A 115 -22.01 -11.79 -26.48
N PRO A 116 -23.03 -12.67 -26.31
CA PRO A 116 -22.99 -14.05 -26.80
C PRO A 116 -22.71 -14.20 -28.30
N LYS A 117 -23.15 -13.23 -29.11
CA LYS A 117 -23.00 -13.26 -30.58
C LYS A 117 -21.58 -12.97 -31.06
N VAL A 118 -20.76 -12.27 -30.26
CA VAL A 118 -19.35 -11.95 -30.62
C VAL A 118 -18.34 -12.76 -29.80
N THR A 119 -18.78 -13.47 -28.75
CA THR A 119 -17.92 -14.30 -27.92
C THR A 119 -17.32 -15.47 -28.72
N GLU A 120 -16.01 -15.66 -28.61
CA GLU A 120 -15.31 -16.82 -29.13
C GLU A 120 -15.39 -17.99 -28.16
N TRP A 121 -15.82 -19.15 -28.66
CA TRP A 121 -16.08 -20.34 -27.86
C TRP A 121 -15.04 -21.42 -28.11
N LYS A 122 -14.59 -22.08 -27.05
CA LYS A 122 -13.80 -23.32 -27.09
C LYS A 122 -14.53 -24.43 -26.33
N LEU A 123 -14.11 -25.68 -26.53
CA LEU A 123 -14.62 -26.80 -25.73
C LEU A 123 -14.06 -26.75 -24.30
N SER A 124 -14.85 -27.21 -23.34
CA SER A 124 -14.43 -27.47 -21.96
C SER A 124 -13.37 -28.56 -21.90
N TYR A 125 -12.70 -28.70 -20.75
CA TYR A 125 -11.63 -29.69 -20.55
C TYR A 125 -12.10 -31.14 -20.75
N ASP A 126 -13.38 -31.43 -20.54
CA ASP A 126 -14.02 -32.75 -20.74
C ASP A 126 -14.69 -32.90 -22.12
N GLY A 127 -14.67 -31.86 -22.96
CA GLY A 127 -15.27 -31.84 -24.30
C GLY A 127 -16.79 -31.80 -24.34
N ARG A 128 -17.49 -31.74 -23.20
CA ARG A 128 -18.97 -31.82 -23.13
C ARG A 128 -19.66 -30.47 -23.26
N ASN A 129 -19.02 -29.40 -22.82
CA ASN A 129 -19.58 -28.05 -22.82
C ASN A 129 -18.72 -27.10 -23.67
N LYS A 130 -19.24 -25.92 -23.97
CA LYS A 130 -18.47 -24.81 -24.54
C LYS A 130 -18.20 -23.78 -23.44
N GLU A 131 -16.99 -23.22 -23.42
CA GLU A 131 -16.59 -22.12 -22.55
C GLU A 131 -15.97 -20.97 -23.38
N PRO A 132 -16.06 -19.71 -22.94
CA PRO A 132 -15.45 -18.60 -23.65
C PRO A 132 -13.93 -18.66 -23.57
N VAL A 133 -13.25 -18.32 -24.67
CA VAL A 133 -11.79 -18.13 -24.67
C VAL A 133 -11.43 -16.94 -23.78
N ALA A 134 -12.07 -15.80 -24.06
CA ALA A 134 -12.08 -14.59 -23.25
C ALA A 134 -13.50 -13.99 -23.28
N LEU A 135 -13.89 -13.27 -22.24
CA LEU A 135 -15.16 -12.54 -22.24
C LEU A 135 -15.02 -11.22 -23.02
N PRO A 136 -16.04 -10.81 -23.81
CA PRO A 136 -16.01 -9.57 -24.59
C PRO A 136 -16.28 -8.35 -23.69
N VAL A 137 -15.37 -8.07 -22.77
CA VAL A 137 -15.53 -7.03 -21.75
C VAL A 137 -15.40 -5.64 -22.37
N LYS A 138 -16.44 -4.81 -22.23
CA LYS A 138 -16.54 -3.45 -22.79
C LYS A 138 -16.11 -2.36 -21.80
N PHE A 139 -15.11 -2.65 -20.96
CA PHE A 139 -14.59 -1.78 -19.88
C PHE A 139 -13.20 -2.27 -19.42
N PRO A 140 -12.27 -1.40 -18.98
CA PRO A 140 -10.95 -1.78 -18.46
C PRO A 140 -11.03 -2.48 -17.08
N LEU A 141 -11.61 -3.68 -17.05
CA LEU A 141 -11.93 -4.44 -15.85
C LEU A 141 -10.69 -4.84 -15.04
N LEU A 142 -9.60 -5.19 -15.72
CA LEU A 142 -8.33 -5.55 -15.07
C LEU A 142 -7.84 -4.46 -14.12
N LEU A 143 -7.86 -3.22 -14.58
CA LEU A 143 -7.35 -2.08 -13.83
C LEU A 143 -8.33 -1.66 -12.72
N ALA A 144 -9.63 -1.79 -12.95
CA ALA A 144 -10.62 -1.51 -11.90
C ALA A 144 -10.55 -2.50 -10.75
N GLN A 145 -10.33 -3.79 -11.04
CA GLN A 145 -10.30 -4.82 -10.01
C GLN A 145 -8.92 -5.04 -9.39
N GLY A 146 -7.85 -4.74 -10.13
CA GLY A 146 -6.51 -5.21 -9.81
C GLY A 146 -6.40 -6.74 -9.88
N ALA A 147 -5.16 -7.23 -9.81
CA ALA A 147 -4.84 -8.64 -9.82
C ALA A 147 -3.60 -8.93 -8.97
N LEU A 148 -3.69 -9.96 -8.14
CA LEU A 148 -2.55 -10.52 -7.41
C LEU A 148 -2.34 -11.95 -7.91
N GLY A 149 -1.14 -12.29 -8.36
CA GLY A 149 -0.79 -13.63 -8.83
C GLY A 149 0.65 -13.98 -8.50
N ILE A 150 0.87 -15.13 -7.89
CA ILE A 150 2.20 -15.68 -7.66
C ILE A 150 2.33 -16.91 -8.57
N ALA A 151 3.30 -16.87 -9.47
CA ALA A 151 3.59 -17.94 -10.41
C ALA A 151 5.02 -18.45 -10.21
N VAL A 152 5.39 -19.51 -10.93
CA VAL A 152 6.75 -20.06 -10.87
C VAL A 152 7.74 -19.03 -11.42
N GLY A 153 8.62 -18.52 -10.57
CA GLY A 153 9.67 -17.55 -10.95
C GLY A 153 9.21 -16.11 -11.17
N MET A 154 7.93 -15.77 -10.94
CA MET A 154 7.43 -14.40 -11.08
C MET A 154 6.24 -14.09 -10.16
N ASN A 155 6.13 -12.81 -9.79
CA ASN A 155 4.96 -12.25 -9.14
C ASN A 155 4.28 -11.24 -10.07
N CYS A 156 2.96 -11.16 -9.97
CA CYS A 156 2.10 -10.19 -10.63
C CYS A 156 1.31 -9.46 -9.55
N LEU A 157 1.47 -8.14 -9.49
CA LEU A 157 0.72 -7.26 -8.63
C LEU A 157 0.27 -6.04 -9.44
N ILE A 158 -0.99 -6.07 -9.86
CA ILE A 158 -1.69 -4.97 -10.51
C ILE A 158 -2.63 -4.35 -9.48
N LEU A 159 -2.46 -3.06 -9.21
CA LEU A 159 -3.26 -2.34 -8.23
C LEU A 159 -4.59 -1.88 -8.83
N PRO A 160 -5.67 -1.82 -8.02
CA PRO A 160 -6.95 -1.29 -8.46
C PRO A 160 -6.88 0.23 -8.70
N HIS A 161 -7.71 0.70 -9.63
CA HIS A 161 -7.85 2.11 -10.01
C HIS A 161 -9.32 2.53 -9.93
N ASN A 162 -9.55 3.84 -9.83
CA ASN A 162 -10.90 4.37 -9.70
C ASN A 162 -11.71 4.16 -10.99
N PHE A 163 -12.98 3.79 -10.82
CA PHE A 163 -13.90 3.54 -11.93
C PHE A 163 -14.09 4.76 -12.86
N ASN A 164 -14.25 5.95 -12.28
CA ASN A 164 -14.49 7.17 -13.04
C ASN A 164 -13.23 7.65 -13.75
N GLU A 165 -12.08 7.60 -13.08
CA GLU A 165 -10.79 7.97 -13.68
C GLU A 165 -10.42 7.05 -14.85
N LEU A 166 -10.72 5.75 -14.76
CA LEU A 166 -10.51 4.82 -15.87
C LEU A 166 -11.38 5.17 -17.09
N ILE A 167 -12.60 5.64 -16.88
CA ILE A 167 -13.48 6.10 -17.96
C ILE A 167 -12.94 7.39 -18.57
N GLU A 168 -12.56 8.35 -17.74
CA GLU A 168 -12.00 9.62 -18.20
C GLU A 168 -10.71 9.40 -18.99
N ALA A 169 -9.80 8.57 -18.49
CA ALA A 169 -8.58 8.18 -19.19
C ALA A 169 -8.88 7.46 -20.52
N ALA A 170 -9.88 6.58 -20.55
CA ALA A 170 -10.31 5.93 -21.80
C ALA A 170 -10.84 6.94 -22.83
N ILE A 171 -11.58 7.95 -22.38
CA ILE A 171 -12.09 9.03 -23.24
C ILE A 171 -10.95 9.92 -23.74
N HIS A 172 -10.01 10.30 -22.88
CA HIS A 172 -8.82 11.06 -23.26
C HIS A 172 -7.99 10.32 -24.31
N TYR A 173 -7.74 9.02 -24.11
CA TYR A 173 -7.05 8.18 -25.10
C TYR A 173 -7.78 8.17 -26.45
N LEU A 174 -9.10 7.99 -26.46
CA LEU A 174 -9.89 7.99 -27.69
C LEU A 174 -9.89 9.35 -28.42
N ARG A 175 -9.62 10.45 -27.70
CA ARG A 175 -9.43 11.80 -28.26
C ARG A 175 -7.99 12.08 -28.71
N GLY A 176 -7.04 11.20 -28.38
CA GLY A 176 -5.61 11.41 -28.62
C GLY A 176 -4.97 12.38 -27.62
N GLU A 177 -5.57 12.52 -26.44
CA GLU A 177 -5.08 13.35 -25.33
C GLU A 177 -4.26 12.50 -24.35
N ASP A 178 -3.27 13.11 -23.70
CA ASP A 178 -2.50 12.47 -22.65
C ASP A 178 -3.34 12.31 -21.36
N PHE A 179 -3.04 11.29 -20.58
CA PHE A 179 -3.72 11.01 -19.31
C PHE A 179 -2.76 10.42 -18.29
N GLU A 180 -3.09 10.57 -17.02
CA GLU A 180 -2.38 9.96 -15.90
C GLU A 180 -3.36 9.14 -15.07
N LEU A 181 -2.89 8.01 -14.54
CA LEU A 181 -3.69 7.10 -13.73
C LEU A 181 -2.95 6.76 -12.47
N TYR A 182 -3.65 6.86 -11.34
CA TYR A 182 -3.12 6.49 -10.04
C TYR A 182 -4.01 5.46 -9.35
N PRO A 183 -3.43 4.54 -8.56
CA PRO A 183 -4.22 3.56 -7.82
C PRO A 183 -5.24 4.21 -6.88
N ASP A 184 -6.36 3.50 -6.67
CA ASP A 184 -7.41 3.86 -5.72
C ASP A 184 -7.84 2.58 -4.99
N PHE A 185 -7.85 2.62 -3.66
CA PHE A 185 -8.04 1.43 -2.83
C PHE A 185 -9.41 1.46 -2.14
N PRO A 186 -10.08 0.30 -2.03
CA PRO A 186 -11.37 0.21 -1.33
C PRO A 186 -11.25 0.58 0.16
N THR A 187 -10.07 0.40 0.75
CA THR A 187 -9.75 0.74 2.16
C THR A 187 -9.47 2.23 2.37
N GLY A 188 -9.38 3.04 1.31
CA GLY A 188 -9.03 4.46 1.40
C GLY A 188 -7.54 4.65 1.65
N GLY A 189 -7.22 5.47 2.66
CA GLY A 189 -5.86 5.78 3.11
C GLY A 189 -5.21 6.91 2.32
N LEU A 190 -4.01 7.27 2.77
CA LEU A 190 -3.15 8.26 2.12
C LEU A 190 -2.15 7.53 1.21
N LEU A 191 -1.95 8.01 -0.01
CA LEU A 191 -1.04 7.41 -0.98
C LEU A 191 -0.04 8.42 -1.53
N ASP A 192 1.24 8.07 -1.44
CA ASP A 192 2.33 8.81 -2.08
C ASP A 192 2.76 8.12 -3.37
N VAL A 193 2.53 8.84 -4.47
CA VAL A 193 2.77 8.43 -5.85
C VAL A 193 4.09 8.95 -6.43
N SER A 194 4.92 9.64 -5.64
CA SER A 194 6.21 10.20 -6.12
C SER A 194 7.14 9.17 -6.75
N GLY A 195 7.08 7.91 -6.32
CA GLY A 195 7.84 6.78 -6.88
C GLY A 195 7.03 5.90 -7.84
N TYR A 196 5.84 6.31 -8.27
CA TYR A 196 4.99 5.54 -9.17
C TYR A 196 5.46 5.68 -10.62
N ASN A 197 5.87 4.59 -11.24
CA ASN A 197 6.32 4.56 -12.63
C ASN A 197 5.39 3.67 -13.46
N ASP A 198 4.12 4.07 -13.56
CA ASP A 198 3.08 3.41 -14.35
C ASP A 198 2.88 1.91 -14.01
N GLY A 199 3.11 1.52 -12.76
CA GLY A 199 2.97 0.12 -12.30
C GLY A 199 4.05 -0.84 -12.82
N THR A 200 5.11 -0.33 -13.46
CA THR A 200 6.27 -1.12 -13.86
C THR A 200 7.12 -1.52 -12.65
N GLY A 201 7.98 -2.54 -12.80
CA GLY A 201 8.65 -3.19 -11.66
C GLY A 201 9.63 -2.34 -10.83
N ASN A 202 9.95 -1.11 -11.24
CA ASN A 202 10.70 -0.13 -10.45
C ASN A 202 9.80 0.82 -9.64
N SER A 203 8.47 0.72 -9.80
CA SER A 203 7.49 1.52 -9.09
C SER A 203 7.53 1.22 -7.59
N ARG A 204 7.53 2.27 -6.78
CA ARG A 204 7.41 2.18 -5.33
C ARG A 204 6.39 3.19 -4.84
N LEU A 205 5.34 2.67 -4.25
CA LEU A 205 4.30 3.44 -3.59
C LEU A 205 4.47 3.33 -2.08
N ARG A 206 4.09 4.38 -1.37
CA ARG A 206 3.94 4.35 0.09
C ARG A 206 2.48 4.61 0.40
N CYS A 207 1.86 3.74 1.19
CA CYS A 207 0.49 3.90 1.65
C CYS A 207 0.50 4.09 3.16
N ARG A 208 -0.23 5.08 3.66
CA ARG A 208 -0.36 5.43 5.08
C ARG A 208 -1.80 5.32 5.54
N ALA A 209 -1.94 4.93 6.81
CA ALA A 209 -3.19 4.99 7.54
C ALA A 209 -3.61 6.45 7.78
N LYS A 210 -4.91 6.73 7.75
CA LYS A 210 -5.45 8.04 8.07
C LYS A 210 -5.66 8.16 9.57
N LEU A 211 -4.85 9.00 10.20
CA LEU A 211 -4.87 9.25 11.64
C LEU A 211 -5.67 10.53 11.92
N ASP A 212 -6.72 10.42 12.72
CA ASP A 212 -7.41 11.55 13.32
C ASP A 212 -6.82 11.84 14.71
N THR A 213 -6.32 13.07 14.87
CA THR A 213 -5.69 13.58 16.08
C THR A 213 -6.53 14.65 16.78
N SER A 214 -7.84 14.69 16.53
CA SER A 214 -8.79 15.64 17.13
C SER A 214 -8.71 15.71 18.66
N THR A 215 -8.34 14.62 19.32
CA THR A 215 -8.20 14.54 20.78
C THR A 215 -6.75 14.37 21.21
N LYS A 216 -6.26 15.20 22.15
CA LYS A 216 -4.86 15.13 22.64
C LYS A 216 -4.46 13.83 23.35
N LYS A 217 -5.43 12.98 23.71
CA LYS A 217 -5.23 11.74 24.46
C LYS A 217 -5.40 10.47 23.63
N ILE A 218 -6.05 10.57 22.46
CA ILE A 218 -6.44 9.41 21.66
C ILE A 218 -6.10 9.73 20.20
N ILE A 219 -5.33 8.83 19.58
CA ILE A 219 -5.14 8.83 18.13
C ILE A 219 -6.11 7.81 17.57
N ARG A 220 -6.95 8.22 16.64
CA ARG A 220 -7.95 7.36 16.01
C ARG A 220 -7.52 7.02 14.59
N ILE A 221 -7.40 5.73 14.30
CA ILE A 221 -7.08 5.24 12.95
C ILE A 221 -8.41 4.98 12.23
N THR A 222 -8.72 5.80 11.24
CA THR A 222 -10.01 5.78 10.51
C THR A 222 -9.95 4.99 9.20
N GLU A 223 -8.76 4.90 8.60
CA GLU A 223 -8.52 4.17 7.36
C GLU A 223 -7.17 3.47 7.46
N ILE A 224 -7.11 2.23 6.97
CA ILE A 224 -5.91 1.39 7.02
C ILE A 224 -5.23 1.29 5.65
N PRO A 225 -3.92 1.04 5.60
CA PRO A 225 -3.21 0.89 4.34
C PRO A 225 -3.68 -0.32 3.54
N HIS A 226 -3.60 -0.23 2.22
CA HIS A 226 -3.99 -1.32 1.33
C HIS A 226 -3.15 -2.59 1.59
N GLY A 227 -3.82 -3.73 1.69
CA GLY A 227 -3.19 -5.04 1.92
C GLY A 227 -2.92 -5.37 3.39
N THR A 228 -3.38 -4.53 4.33
CA THR A 228 -3.34 -4.79 5.78
C THR A 228 -4.74 -5.01 6.35
N THR A 229 -4.82 -5.61 7.54
CA THR A 229 -6.07 -5.73 8.31
C THR A 229 -5.96 -4.94 9.61
N THR A 230 -7.09 -4.66 10.27
CA THR A 230 -7.08 -3.99 11.58
C THR A 230 -6.32 -4.82 12.60
N GLU A 231 -6.49 -6.14 12.59
CA GLU A 231 -5.72 -7.08 13.39
C GLU A 231 -4.22 -7.01 13.10
N SER A 232 -3.80 -6.98 11.82
CA SER A 232 -2.37 -6.91 11.47
C SER A 232 -1.74 -5.59 11.93
N VAL A 233 -2.48 -4.49 11.77
CA VAL A 233 -2.06 -3.17 12.24
C VAL A 233 -1.95 -3.15 13.77
N ILE A 234 -2.93 -3.67 14.50
CA ILE A 234 -2.91 -3.77 15.97
C ILE A 234 -1.71 -4.60 16.43
N GLN A 235 -1.52 -5.79 15.85
CA GLN A 235 -0.40 -6.66 16.18
C GLN A 235 0.94 -5.99 15.89
N SER A 236 1.05 -5.21 14.81
CA SER A 236 2.26 -4.46 14.49
C SER A 236 2.56 -3.35 15.52
N ILE A 237 1.52 -2.74 16.09
CA ILE A 237 1.63 -1.73 17.16
C ILE A 237 2.11 -2.41 18.45
N GLU A 238 1.50 -3.53 18.83
CA GLU A 238 1.90 -4.32 20.02
C GLU A 238 3.35 -4.78 19.91
N ASN A 239 3.74 -5.32 18.76
CA ASN A 239 5.12 -5.73 18.48
C ASN A 239 6.12 -4.56 18.58
N ALA A 240 5.69 -3.33 18.25
CA ALA A 240 6.51 -2.13 18.41
C ALA A 240 6.60 -1.66 19.88
N MET A 241 5.56 -1.91 20.67
CA MET A 241 5.54 -1.67 22.12
C MET A 241 6.47 -2.63 22.85
N GLU A 242 6.41 -3.93 22.56
CA GLU A 242 7.29 -4.95 23.16
C GLU A 242 8.77 -4.65 22.90
N LYS A 243 9.08 -4.13 21.71
CA LYS A 243 10.44 -3.71 21.32
C LYS A 243 10.87 -2.37 21.94
N GLY A 244 10.03 -1.74 22.76
CA GLY A 244 10.29 -0.46 23.42
C GLY A 244 10.38 0.75 22.48
N LYS A 245 9.96 0.60 21.22
CA LYS A 245 10.03 1.65 20.18
C LYS A 245 8.85 2.61 20.26
N LEU A 246 7.72 2.14 20.78
CA LEU A 246 6.48 2.88 20.90
C LEU A 246 5.94 2.73 22.34
N LYS A 247 5.38 3.81 22.89
CA LYS A 247 4.68 3.79 24.19
C LYS A 247 3.23 4.18 23.95
N VAL A 248 2.32 3.27 24.27
CA VAL A 248 0.86 3.42 24.14
C VAL A 248 0.25 2.86 25.41
N ALA A 249 -0.78 3.52 25.93
CA ALA A 249 -1.44 3.12 27.17
C ALA A 249 -2.41 1.95 26.96
N LYS A 250 -3.22 2.01 25.90
CA LYS A 250 -4.23 1.00 25.56
C LYS A 250 -4.57 1.10 24.07
N ILE A 251 -4.94 -0.02 23.48
CA ILE A 251 -5.50 -0.10 22.12
C ILE A 251 -6.93 -0.66 22.25
N GLU A 252 -7.89 -0.05 21.56
CA GLU A 252 -9.27 -0.54 21.45
C GLU A 252 -9.65 -0.63 19.96
N ASP A 253 -10.27 -1.73 19.57
CA ASP A 253 -10.80 -1.91 18.21
C ASP A 253 -12.33 -1.81 18.23
N ASN A 254 -12.86 -0.78 17.56
CA ASN A 254 -14.29 -0.54 17.36
C ASN A 254 -14.68 -0.67 15.88
N THR A 255 -13.87 -1.38 15.10
CA THR A 255 -14.08 -1.54 13.65
C THR A 255 -15.42 -2.21 13.35
N ALA A 256 -16.16 -1.63 12.41
CA ALA A 256 -17.42 -2.16 11.91
C ALA A 256 -17.47 -2.00 10.38
N ALA A 257 -18.31 -1.10 9.87
CA ALA A 257 -18.37 -0.76 8.44
C ALA A 257 -17.11 -0.01 7.96
N THR A 258 -16.44 0.69 8.88
CA THR A 258 -15.18 1.41 8.66
C THR A 258 -14.18 1.01 9.73
N ALA A 259 -12.89 1.12 9.42
CA ALA A 259 -11.83 0.90 10.40
C ALA A 259 -11.94 1.95 11.52
N ASP A 260 -11.85 1.51 12.77
CA ASP A 260 -11.85 2.41 13.91
C ASP A 260 -11.01 1.85 15.06
N ILE A 261 -9.70 2.13 15.00
CA ILE A 261 -8.75 1.70 16.04
C ILE A 261 -8.40 2.92 16.90
N LEU A 262 -8.69 2.83 18.20
CA LEU A 262 -8.39 3.87 19.17
C LEU A 262 -7.09 3.54 19.89
N VAL A 263 -6.10 4.41 19.72
CA VAL A 263 -4.78 4.33 20.35
C VAL A 263 -4.71 5.34 21.47
N HIS A 264 -4.81 4.88 22.72
CA HIS A 264 -4.76 5.73 23.90
C HIS A 264 -3.32 6.06 24.27
N LEU A 265 -3.02 7.35 24.42
CA LEU A 265 -1.69 7.84 24.79
C LEU A 265 -1.55 7.99 26.31
N HIS A 266 -0.31 7.91 26.80
CA HIS A 266 -0.03 8.28 28.18
C HIS A 266 -0.12 9.80 28.40
N THR A 267 -0.45 10.21 29.63
CA THR A 267 -0.55 11.63 29.98
C THR A 267 0.77 12.37 29.71
N GLY A 268 0.71 13.45 28.94
CA GLY A 268 1.87 14.30 28.61
C GLY A 268 2.69 13.83 27.40
N GLN A 269 2.27 12.78 26.71
CA GLN A 269 2.91 12.33 25.47
C GLN A 269 2.55 13.23 24.28
N ASP A 270 3.54 13.50 23.43
CA ASP A 270 3.37 14.32 22.23
C ASP A 270 2.69 13.50 21.11
N VAL A 271 1.56 14.01 20.63
CA VAL A 271 0.71 13.34 19.62
C VAL A 271 1.45 13.24 18.28
N GLU A 272 2.08 14.31 17.82
CA GLU A 272 2.74 14.35 16.51
C GLU A 272 3.95 13.40 16.48
N LYS A 273 4.74 13.38 17.55
CA LYS A 273 5.85 12.41 17.68
C LYS A 273 5.35 10.98 17.69
N THR A 274 4.22 10.72 18.33
CA THR A 274 3.65 9.37 18.38
C THR A 274 3.08 8.96 17.03
N CYS A 275 2.41 9.85 16.29
CA CYS A 275 2.01 9.62 14.89
C CYS A 275 3.21 9.27 14.00
N ASN A 276 4.31 10.03 14.11
CA ASN A 276 5.54 9.73 13.38
C ASN A 276 6.15 8.37 13.76
N ALA A 277 6.10 8.01 15.05
CA ALA A 277 6.55 6.71 15.51
C ALA A 277 5.67 5.56 14.99
N LEU A 278 4.34 5.74 14.97
CA LEU A 278 3.40 4.80 14.36
C LEU A 278 3.77 4.57 12.89
N TYR A 279 3.88 5.64 12.08
CA TYR A 279 4.26 5.49 10.67
C TYR A 279 5.66 4.87 10.45
N ALA A 280 6.62 5.08 11.35
CA ALA A 280 7.98 4.61 11.16
C ALA A 280 8.21 3.14 11.57
N PHE A 281 7.45 2.66 12.56
CA PHE A 281 7.71 1.38 13.24
C PHE A 281 6.58 0.36 13.15
N THR A 282 5.39 0.74 12.68
CA THR A 282 4.21 -0.15 12.57
C THR A 282 3.73 -0.25 11.12
N GLU A 283 2.77 -1.14 10.87
CA GLU A 283 2.12 -1.29 9.56
C GLU A 283 1.17 -0.14 9.22
N CYS A 284 1.10 0.92 10.05
CA CYS A 284 0.43 2.17 9.71
C CYS A 284 1.03 2.85 8.46
N GLN A 285 2.23 2.46 8.03
CA GLN A 285 2.78 2.80 6.73
C GLN A 285 3.38 1.55 6.07
N VAL A 286 2.92 1.24 4.86
CA VAL A 286 3.43 0.12 4.06
C VAL A 286 4.00 0.63 2.74
N SER A 287 5.01 -0.07 2.21
CA SER A 287 5.52 0.19 0.87
C SER A 287 5.03 -0.90 -0.08
N ILE A 288 4.42 -0.48 -1.18
CA ILE A 288 3.85 -1.37 -2.19
C ILE A 288 4.69 -1.23 -3.45
N SER A 289 5.17 -2.35 -3.98
CA SER A 289 5.95 -2.40 -5.23
C SER A 289 5.15 -3.15 -6.29
N PRO A 290 4.31 -2.45 -7.08
CA PRO A 290 3.51 -3.10 -8.12
C PRO A 290 4.39 -3.64 -9.24
N LYS A 291 3.92 -4.71 -9.87
CA LYS A 291 4.57 -5.34 -11.01
C LYS A 291 3.48 -5.91 -11.92
N ALA A 292 3.08 -5.12 -12.90
CA ALA A 292 2.03 -5.51 -13.83
C ALA A 292 2.53 -6.57 -14.83
N VAL A 293 1.86 -7.73 -14.83
CA VAL A 293 2.09 -8.84 -15.76
C VAL A 293 0.76 -9.33 -16.28
N VAL A 294 0.65 -9.46 -17.59
CA VAL A 294 -0.56 -9.91 -18.29
C VAL A 294 -0.21 -10.96 -19.32
N ILE A 295 -1.17 -11.82 -19.68
CA ILE A 295 -1.01 -12.76 -20.78
C ILE A 295 -1.42 -12.08 -22.08
N VAL A 296 -0.50 -12.04 -23.02
CA VAL A 296 -0.70 -11.60 -24.42
C VAL A 296 -0.21 -12.72 -25.33
N ASP A 297 -1.04 -13.18 -26.27
CA ASP A 297 -0.70 -14.25 -27.22
C ASP A 297 -0.06 -15.49 -26.58
N LYS A 298 -0.65 -15.95 -25.46
CA LYS A 298 -0.19 -17.10 -24.66
C LYS A 298 1.22 -16.94 -24.07
N LYS A 299 1.66 -15.70 -23.84
CA LYS A 299 2.94 -15.38 -23.20
C LYS A 299 2.74 -14.34 -22.09
N PRO A 300 3.45 -14.46 -20.94
CA PRO A 300 3.45 -13.41 -19.93
C PRO A 300 4.28 -12.22 -20.42
N VAL A 301 3.72 -11.01 -20.35
CA VAL A 301 4.38 -9.76 -20.75
C VAL A 301 4.29 -8.76 -19.60
N PHE A 302 5.42 -8.08 -19.33
CA PHE A 302 5.46 -6.94 -18.40
C PHE A 302 5.04 -5.69 -19.16
N MET A 303 4.02 -5.01 -18.69
CA MET A 303 3.43 -3.85 -19.37
C MET A 303 3.09 -2.75 -18.35
N GLY A 304 3.13 -1.50 -18.79
CA GLY A 304 2.68 -0.37 -17.98
C GLY A 304 1.15 -0.33 -17.87
N VAL A 305 0.63 0.29 -16.80
CA VAL A 305 -0.82 0.45 -16.59
C VAL A 305 -1.46 1.26 -17.73
N SER A 306 -0.77 2.31 -18.19
CA SER A 306 -1.23 3.13 -19.31
C SER A 306 -1.35 2.32 -20.61
N GLU A 307 -0.42 1.41 -20.87
CA GLU A 307 -0.45 0.53 -22.03
C GLU A 307 -1.58 -0.50 -21.93
N ILE A 308 -1.78 -1.10 -20.75
CA ILE A 308 -2.90 -2.00 -20.46
C ILE A 308 -4.23 -1.30 -20.72
N LEU A 309 -4.38 -0.04 -20.28
CA LEU A 309 -5.60 0.74 -20.54
C LEU A 309 -5.84 0.90 -22.04
N LYS A 310 -4.82 1.31 -22.81
CA LYS A 310 -4.94 1.52 -24.26
C LYS A 310 -5.44 0.26 -24.96
N ILE A 311 -4.84 -0.89 -24.67
CA ILE A 311 -5.24 -2.18 -25.25
C ILE A 311 -6.69 -2.53 -24.86
N ASN A 312 -7.08 -2.31 -23.60
CA ASN A 312 -8.45 -2.59 -23.16
C ASN A 312 -9.49 -1.69 -23.84
N VAL A 313 -9.14 -0.42 -24.08
CA VAL A 313 -10.01 0.54 -24.77
C VAL A 313 -10.14 0.20 -26.25
N ASP A 314 -9.05 -0.19 -26.91
CA ASP A 314 -9.09 -0.68 -28.29
C ASP A 314 -9.89 -1.97 -28.42
N ASN A 315 -9.73 -2.92 -27.49
CA ASN A 315 -10.55 -4.12 -27.42
C ASN A 315 -12.04 -3.80 -27.21
N THR A 316 -12.36 -2.80 -26.37
CA THR A 316 -13.74 -2.33 -26.17
C THR A 316 -14.30 -1.76 -27.47
N LYS A 317 -13.54 -0.91 -28.16
CA LYS A 317 -13.91 -0.33 -29.45
C LYS A 317 -14.15 -1.39 -30.52
N ASP A 318 -13.30 -2.41 -30.59
CA ASP A 318 -13.43 -3.52 -31.54
C ASP A 318 -14.59 -4.45 -31.20
N THR A 319 -14.87 -4.67 -29.92
CA THR A 319 -16.05 -5.43 -29.46
C THR A 319 -17.34 -4.70 -29.85
N LEU A 320 -17.42 -3.39 -29.59
CA LEU A 320 -18.57 -2.57 -30.00
C LEU A 320 -18.73 -2.52 -31.54
N ARG A 321 -17.63 -2.53 -32.30
CA ARG A 321 -17.69 -2.65 -33.77
C ARG A 321 -18.36 -3.95 -34.19
N ARG A 322 -17.89 -5.09 -33.66
CA ARG A 322 -18.46 -6.41 -33.97
C ARG A 322 -19.93 -6.52 -33.58
N GLU A 323 -20.32 -5.96 -32.44
CA GLU A 323 -21.73 -5.89 -32.04
C GLU A 323 -22.59 -5.09 -33.02
N LEU A 324 -22.10 -3.93 -33.47
CA LEU A 324 -22.78 -3.10 -34.46
C LEU A 324 -22.83 -3.77 -35.84
N GLU A 325 -21.79 -4.49 -36.25
CA GLU A 325 -21.77 -5.26 -37.51
C GLU A 325 -22.79 -6.40 -37.49
N VAL A 326 -22.89 -7.14 -36.38
CA VAL A 326 -23.92 -8.17 -36.18
C VAL A 326 -25.31 -7.54 -36.19
N GLN A 327 -25.50 -6.44 -35.45
CA GLN A 327 -26.78 -5.73 -35.44
C GLN A 327 -27.15 -5.21 -36.82
N LEU A 328 -26.21 -4.67 -37.59
CA LEU A 328 -26.43 -4.21 -38.94
C LEU A 328 -26.86 -5.36 -39.85
N ALA A 329 -26.20 -6.51 -39.77
CA ALA A 329 -26.56 -7.69 -40.55
C ALA A 329 -27.99 -8.17 -40.22
N GLU A 330 -28.38 -8.17 -38.94
CA GLU A 330 -29.73 -8.56 -38.51
C GLU A 330 -30.81 -7.58 -38.96
N LEU A 331 -30.52 -6.27 -38.90
CA LEU A 331 -31.42 -5.24 -39.40
C LEU A 331 -31.58 -5.32 -40.92
N GLN A 332 -30.48 -5.54 -41.65
CA GLN A 332 -30.52 -5.74 -43.10
C GLN A 332 -31.30 -7.00 -43.50
N GLU A 333 -31.16 -8.07 -42.72
CA GLU A 333 -31.90 -9.32 -42.93
C GLU A 333 -33.39 -9.13 -42.65
N SER A 334 -33.74 -8.41 -41.58
CA SER A 334 -35.13 -8.08 -41.24
C SER A 334 -35.77 -7.17 -42.30
N TRP A 335 -35.01 -6.19 -42.80
CA TRP A 335 -35.43 -5.31 -43.89
C TRP A 335 -35.64 -6.09 -45.19
N MET A 336 -34.75 -7.04 -45.50
CA MET A 336 -34.87 -7.92 -46.67
C MET A 336 -36.16 -8.72 -46.61
N GLN A 337 -36.45 -9.34 -45.46
CA GLN A 337 -37.66 -10.14 -45.27
C GLN A 337 -38.93 -9.28 -45.37
N ALA A 338 -38.97 -8.11 -44.71
CA ALA A 338 -40.12 -7.22 -44.79
C ALA A 338 -40.37 -6.70 -46.22
N SER A 339 -39.30 -6.38 -46.95
CA SER A 339 -39.38 -5.93 -48.34
C SER A 339 -39.86 -7.03 -49.29
N LEU A 340 -39.37 -8.26 -49.09
CA LEU A 340 -39.86 -9.42 -49.84
C LEU A 340 -41.34 -9.71 -49.57
N GLU A 341 -41.77 -9.69 -48.30
CA GLU A 341 -43.18 -9.86 -47.93
C GLU A 341 -44.06 -8.79 -48.60
N LYS A 342 -43.63 -7.53 -48.57
CA LYS A 342 -44.34 -6.41 -49.22
C LYS A 342 -44.50 -6.65 -50.72
N ILE A 343 -43.40 -6.90 -51.44
CA ILE A 343 -43.41 -7.12 -52.90
C ILE A 343 -44.25 -8.33 -53.28
N PHE A 344 -44.19 -9.41 -52.49
CA PHE A 344 -44.97 -10.62 -52.69
C PHE A 344 -46.48 -10.38 -52.59
N ILE A 345 -46.91 -9.54 -51.65
CA ILE A 345 -48.32 -9.19 -51.44
C ILE A 345 -48.80 -8.17 -52.47
N GLU A 346 -48.04 -7.08 -52.70
CA GLU A 346 -48.42 -5.98 -53.60
C GLU A 346 -48.59 -6.43 -55.05
N ASN A 347 -47.64 -7.23 -55.55
CA ASN A 347 -47.66 -7.75 -56.92
C ASN A 347 -48.53 -9.02 -57.06
N ARG A 348 -49.22 -9.44 -55.98
CA ARG A 348 -50.07 -10.63 -55.92
C ARG A 348 -49.36 -11.90 -56.36
N ILE A 349 -48.07 -12.03 -56.03
CA ILE A 349 -47.23 -13.18 -56.39
C ILE A 349 -47.75 -14.45 -55.68
N TYR A 350 -48.40 -14.31 -54.52
CA TYR A 350 -49.05 -15.41 -53.81
C TYR A 350 -50.08 -16.21 -54.64
N LYS A 351 -50.66 -15.61 -55.69
CA LYS A 351 -51.58 -16.33 -56.59
C LYS A 351 -50.92 -17.47 -57.37
N VAL A 352 -49.60 -17.41 -57.56
CA VAL A 352 -48.82 -18.52 -58.15
C VAL A 352 -49.06 -19.82 -57.37
N LEU A 353 -49.21 -19.73 -56.05
CA LEU A 353 -49.47 -20.90 -55.19
C LEU A 353 -50.85 -21.51 -55.46
N GLU A 354 -51.82 -20.74 -55.97
CA GLU A 354 -53.15 -21.24 -56.36
C GLU A 354 -53.16 -21.82 -57.78
N GLU A 355 -52.29 -21.31 -58.67
CA GLU A 355 -52.27 -21.64 -60.11
C GLU A 355 -51.32 -22.81 -60.46
N SER A 356 -50.28 -23.04 -59.66
CA SER A 356 -49.24 -24.05 -59.94
C SER A 356 -49.67 -25.48 -59.61
N GLU A 357 -49.28 -26.45 -60.44
CA GLU A 357 -49.61 -27.88 -60.26
C GLU A 357 -48.62 -28.64 -59.35
N SER A 358 -47.43 -28.08 -59.08
CA SER A 358 -46.37 -28.70 -58.28
C SER A 358 -45.64 -27.69 -57.41
N TRP A 359 -45.26 -28.09 -56.20
CA TRP A 359 -44.52 -27.27 -55.22
C TRP A 359 -43.20 -26.71 -55.78
N GLU A 360 -42.45 -27.52 -56.53
CA GLU A 360 -41.18 -27.06 -57.13
C GLU A 360 -41.40 -26.07 -58.27
N GLN A 361 -42.50 -26.20 -59.00
CA GLN A 361 -42.89 -25.25 -60.03
C GLN A 361 -43.30 -23.91 -59.39
N SER A 362 -44.06 -23.94 -58.29
CA SER A 362 -44.43 -22.72 -57.56
C SER A 362 -43.20 -21.94 -57.09
N LEU A 363 -42.20 -22.63 -56.53
CA LEU A 363 -40.96 -21.99 -56.06
C LEU A 363 -40.19 -21.34 -57.22
N THR A 364 -40.06 -22.04 -58.34
CA THR A 364 -39.35 -21.53 -59.53
C THR A 364 -40.08 -20.32 -60.12
N GLU A 365 -41.40 -20.36 -60.21
CA GLU A 365 -42.21 -19.26 -60.73
C GLU A 365 -42.21 -18.04 -59.78
N ILE A 366 -42.16 -18.25 -58.46
CA ILE A 366 -41.96 -17.16 -57.49
C ILE A 366 -40.58 -16.52 -57.67
N GLU A 367 -39.52 -17.31 -57.86
CA GLU A 367 -38.16 -16.80 -58.14
C GLU A 367 -38.13 -15.97 -59.42
N GLU A 368 -38.78 -16.44 -60.50
CA GLU A 368 -38.90 -15.72 -61.76
C GLU A 368 -39.66 -14.39 -61.59
N ARG A 369 -40.77 -14.38 -60.85
CA ARG A 369 -41.55 -13.16 -60.60
C ARG A 369 -40.85 -12.16 -59.66
N LEU A 370 -39.89 -12.60 -58.85
CA LEU A 370 -39.06 -11.74 -58.01
C LEU A 370 -37.85 -11.15 -58.75
N GLN A 371 -37.44 -11.73 -59.89
CA GLN A 371 -36.29 -11.23 -60.67
C GLN A 371 -36.33 -9.73 -61.03
N PRO A 372 -37.49 -9.14 -61.42
CA PRO A 372 -37.55 -7.71 -61.75
C PRO A 372 -37.16 -6.79 -60.60
N PHE A 373 -37.29 -7.24 -59.35
CA PHE A 373 -37.08 -6.45 -58.14
C PHE A 373 -35.70 -6.68 -57.49
N VAL A 374 -34.82 -7.46 -58.14
CA VAL A 374 -33.51 -7.82 -57.58
C VAL A 374 -32.62 -6.60 -57.29
N GLN A 375 -32.81 -5.50 -58.02
CA GLN A 375 -32.05 -4.26 -57.80
C GLN A 375 -32.42 -3.52 -56.52
N ASP A 376 -33.63 -3.74 -56.00
CA ASP A 376 -34.10 -3.09 -54.78
C ASP A 376 -33.59 -3.83 -53.52
N PHE A 377 -33.06 -5.05 -53.66
CA PHE A 377 -32.63 -5.86 -52.52
C PHE A 377 -31.18 -5.63 -52.10
N ILE A 378 -30.93 -5.74 -50.78
CA ILE A 378 -29.59 -5.59 -50.17
C ILE A 378 -28.68 -6.79 -50.48
N ARG A 379 -29.28 -7.98 -50.67
CA ARG A 379 -28.58 -9.23 -51.00
C ARG A 379 -29.39 -10.07 -51.98
N ALA A 380 -28.75 -11.09 -52.57
CA ALA A 380 -29.45 -12.05 -53.41
C ALA A 380 -30.53 -12.80 -52.62
N VAL A 381 -31.68 -13.05 -53.27
CA VAL A 381 -32.77 -13.87 -52.74
C VAL A 381 -32.30 -15.32 -52.70
N THR A 382 -32.45 -15.96 -51.54
CA THR A 382 -32.12 -17.38 -51.36
C THR A 382 -33.38 -18.23 -51.43
N ARG A 383 -33.20 -19.53 -51.72
CA ARG A 383 -34.32 -20.49 -51.73
C ARG A 383 -35.05 -20.57 -50.37
N GLU A 384 -34.34 -20.34 -49.27
CA GLU A 384 -34.95 -20.28 -47.93
C GLU A 384 -35.90 -19.08 -47.78
N ASP A 385 -35.54 -17.93 -48.36
CA ASP A 385 -36.38 -16.74 -48.34
C ASP A 385 -37.70 -17.01 -49.10
N VAL A 386 -37.61 -17.65 -50.27
CA VAL A 386 -38.78 -18.03 -51.08
C VAL A 386 -39.67 -19.02 -50.33
N ILE A 387 -39.10 -20.01 -49.66
CA ILE A 387 -39.86 -20.95 -48.81
C ILE A 387 -40.60 -20.20 -47.70
N ARG A 388 -39.95 -19.25 -47.01
CA ARG A 388 -40.65 -18.45 -45.97
C ARG A 388 -41.79 -17.62 -46.53
N LEU A 389 -41.68 -17.11 -47.76
CA LEU A 389 -42.78 -16.37 -48.42
C LEU A 389 -44.04 -17.24 -48.62
N THR A 390 -43.86 -18.54 -48.86
CA THR A 390 -45.00 -19.47 -48.99
C THR A 390 -45.73 -19.73 -47.67
N GLU A 391 -45.09 -19.48 -46.53
CA GLU A 391 -45.65 -19.67 -45.19
C GLU A 391 -46.37 -18.42 -44.64
N ILE A 392 -46.49 -17.35 -45.45
CA ILE A 392 -47.13 -16.11 -45.03
C ILE A 392 -48.59 -16.36 -44.62
N ARG A 393 -48.96 -15.89 -43.44
CA ARG A 393 -50.33 -15.99 -42.92
C ARG A 393 -51.27 -15.11 -43.74
N ILE A 394 -52.42 -15.66 -44.15
CA ILE A 394 -53.47 -14.96 -44.95
C ILE A 394 -53.86 -13.59 -44.35
N LYS A 395 -53.85 -13.46 -43.01
CA LYS A 395 -54.13 -12.18 -42.32
C LYS A 395 -53.22 -11.04 -42.78
N LYS A 396 -51.94 -11.31 -43.06
CA LYS A 396 -50.94 -10.30 -43.48
C LYS A 396 -51.21 -9.73 -44.89
N ILE A 397 -52.08 -10.36 -45.69
CA ILE A 397 -52.42 -9.94 -47.06
C ILE A 397 -53.42 -8.76 -47.06
N ALA A 398 -54.00 -8.42 -45.91
CA ALA A 398 -54.98 -7.35 -45.81
C ALA A 398 -54.38 -5.97 -46.13
N LYS A 399 -55.17 -5.11 -46.80
CA LYS A 399 -54.71 -3.79 -47.29
C LYS A 399 -54.15 -2.86 -46.19
N TYR A 400 -54.63 -2.98 -44.95
CA TYR A 400 -54.14 -2.17 -43.84
C TYR A 400 -52.78 -2.63 -43.30
N GLU A 401 -52.43 -3.92 -43.43
CA GLU A 401 -51.13 -4.48 -43.02
C GLU A 401 -49.99 -4.02 -43.96
N ILE A 402 -50.30 -3.70 -45.23
CA ILE A 402 -49.31 -3.15 -46.17
C ILE A 402 -48.77 -1.81 -45.67
N HIS A 403 -49.65 -0.93 -45.17
CA HIS A 403 -49.22 0.36 -44.62
C HIS A 403 -48.36 0.19 -43.36
N GLU A 404 -48.72 -0.74 -42.47
CA GLU A 404 -47.93 -1.07 -41.28
C GLU A 404 -46.56 -1.64 -41.67
N ALA A 405 -46.48 -2.48 -42.72
CA ALA A 405 -45.23 -2.99 -43.25
C ALA A 405 -44.35 -1.89 -43.83
N GLU A 406 -44.92 -0.91 -44.54
CA GLU A 406 -44.17 0.26 -45.04
C GLU A 406 -43.60 1.14 -43.92
N GLU A 407 -44.38 1.38 -42.87
CA GLU A 407 -43.90 2.10 -41.69
C GLU A 407 -42.78 1.33 -40.98
N HIS A 408 -42.92 0.00 -40.89
CA HIS A 408 -41.90 -0.87 -40.31
C HIS A 408 -40.59 -0.84 -41.13
N ILE A 409 -40.67 -0.96 -42.46
CA ILE A 409 -39.52 -0.85 -43.37
C ILE A 409 -38.82 0.50 -43.22
N ARG A 410 -39.59 1.60 -43.17
CA ARG A 410 -39.03 2.94 -42.95
C ARG A 410 -38.33 3.06 -41.59
N GLY A 411 -38.88 2.44 -40.55
CA GLY A 411 -38.24 2.34 -39.25
C GLY A 411 -36.89 1.61 -39.32
N LEU A 412 -36.87 0.44 -39.98
CA LEU A 412 -35.65 -0.35 -40.20
C LEU A 412 -34.60 0.42 -41.01
N GLU A 413 -35.00 1.16 -42.05
CA GLU A 413 -34.08 2.01 -42.83
C GLU A 413 -33.41 3.07 -41.94
N GLY A 414 -34.19 3.72 -41.07
CA GLY A 414 -33.66 4.69 -40.10
C GLY A 414 -32.67 4.05 -39.12
N GLU A 415 -32.97 2.85 -38.62
CA GLU A 415 -32.08 2.10 -37.72
C GLU A 415 -30.80 1.64 -38.43
N ILE A 416 -30.90 1.16 -39.67
CA ILE A 416 -29.76 0.78 -40.52
C ILE A 416 -28.87 2.00 -40.77
N GLU A 417 -29.46 3.14 -41.14
CA GLU A 417 -28.71 4.37 -41.38
C GLU A 417 -28.00 4.83 -40.10
N GLN A 418 -28.68 4.78 -38.95
CA GLN A 418 -28.08 5.11 -37.66
C GLN A 418 -26.95 4.15 -37.28
N CYS A 419 -27.11 2.85 -37.52
CA CYS A 419 -26.08 1.84 -37.28
C CYS A 419 -24.85 2.08 -38.18
N ARG A 420 -25.06 2.35 -39.47
CA ARG A 420 -24.00 2.75 -40.42
C ARG A 420 -23.27 4.02 -39.98
N LYS A 421 -24.00 5.05 -39.51
CA LYS A 421 -23.41 6.26 -38.93
C LYS A 421 -22.56 5.96 -37.69
N ASN A 422 -23.04 5.08 -36.81
CA ASN A 422 -22.29 4.65 -35.62
C ASN A 422 -21.01 3.89 -35.99
N LEU A 423 -21.06 2.99 -36.98
CA LEU A 423 -19.88 2.28 -37.50
C LEU A 423 -18.87 3.24 -38.13
N ALA A 424 -19.33 4.21 -38.92
CA ALA A 424 -18.47 5.25 -39.51
C ALA A 424 -17.82 6.15 -38.44
N GLN A 425 -18.54 6.46 -37.35
CA GLN A 425 -18.07 7.27 -36.23
C GLN A 425 -17.79 6.43 -34.97
N LEU A 426 -17.10 5.31 -35.13
CA LEU A 426 -16.92 4.32 -34.07
C LEU A 426 -16.29 4.92 -32.81
N THR A 427 -15.24 5.73 -32.94
CA THR A 427 -14.60 6.41 -31.79
C THR A 427 -15.61 7.24 -30.98
N ARG A 428 -16.49 7.99 -31.66
CA ARG A 428 -17.52 8.80 -31.01
C ARG A 428 -18.59 7.92 -30.35
N TYR A 429 -18.93 6.79 -30.96
CA TYR A 429 -19.83 5.81 -30.38
C TYR A 429 -19.24 5.19 -29.09
N THR A 430 -17.96 4.82 -29.11
CA THR A 430 -17.25 4.29 -27.95
C THR A 430 -17.16 5.33 -26.81
N ILE A 431 -16.90 6.60 -27.12
CA ILE A 431 -16.94 7.67 -26.11
C ILE A 431 -18.33 7.76 -25.46
N ARG A 432 -19.41 7.77 -26.27
CA ARG A 432 -20.79 7.77 -25.73
C ARG A 432 -21.10 6.56 -24.86
N TRP A 433 -20.54 5.39 -25.19
CA TRP A 433 -20.65 4.19 -24.37
C TRP A 433 -20.04 4.39 -22.99
N PHE A 434 -18.80 4.89 -22.92
CA PHE A 434 -18.13 5.20 -21.66
C PHE A 434 -18.86 6.29 -20.85
N GLU A 435 -19.31 7.36 -21.48
CA GLU A 435 -20.12 8.41 -20.84
C GLU A 435 -21.43 7.86 -20.26
N LYS A 436 -22.08 6.91 -20.95
CA LYS A 436 -23.29 6.23 -20.46
C LYS A 436 -22.99 5.38 -19.23
N LEU A 437 -21.87 4.65 -19.23
CA LEU A 437 -21.43 3.88 -18.07
C LEU A 437 -21.13 4.78 -16.86
N GLN A 438 -20.43 5.89 -17.08
CA GLN A 438 -20.12 6.87 -16.03
C GLN A 438 -21.41 7.46 -15.43
N LYS A 439 -22.38 7.85 -16.27
CA LYS A 439 -23.66 8.39 -15.81
C LYS A 439 -24.50 7.37 -15.03
N LYS A 440 -24.48 6.09 -15.44
CA LYS A 440 -25.31 5.04 -14.84
C LYS A 440 -24.70 4.49 -13.54
N TYR A 441 -23.38 4.35 -13.46
CA TYR A 441 -22.70 3.65 -12.36
C TYR A 441 -21.68 4.50 -11.60
N GLY A 442 -21.19 5.60 -12.18
CA GLY A 442 -20.08 6.38 -11.63
C GLY A 442 -20.33 6.97 -10.25
N ALA A 443 -21.59 7.28 -9.91
CA ALA A 443 -21.98 7.81 -8.59
C ALA A 443 -21.70 6.82 -7.44
N ASN A 444 -21.68 5.51 -7.71
CA ASN A 444 -21.42 4.49 -6.70
C ASN A 444 -19.92 4.31 -6.41
N TRP A 445 -19.04 4.89 -7.24
CA TRP A 445 -17.60 4.66 -7.19
C TRP A 445 -16.79 5.97 -7.06
N PRO A 446 -17.02 6.79 -6.01
CA PRO A 446 -16.16 7.94 -5.75
C PRO A 446 -14.74 7.48 -5.37
N ARG A 447 -13.75 8.32 -5.63
CA ARG A 447 -12.37 8.08 -5.20
C ARG A 447 -12.31 8.03 -3.68
N ARG A 448 -11.63 7.03 -3.12
CA ARG A 448 -11.48 6.85 -1.66
C ARG A 448 -10.09 7.22 -1.18
N THR A 449 -9.06 6.91 -1.94
CA THR A 449 -7.67 7.16 -1.57
C THR A 449 -7.26 8.62 -1.84
N GLU A 450 -6.64 9.26 -0.86
CA GLU A 450 -6.17 10.65 -0.94
C GLU A 450 -4.69 10.69 -1.33
N LEU A 451 -4.36 11.43 -2.39
CA LEU A 451 -2.99 11.55 -2.89
C LEU A 451 -2.22 12.62 -2.12
N THR A 452 -1.13 12.25 -1.45
CA THR A 452 -0.29 13.15 -0.66
C THR A 452 1.18 12.75 -0.73
N THR A 453 2.09 13.72 -0.71
CA THR A 453 3.53 13.45 -0.71
C THR A 453 4.05 13.29 0.71
N PHE A 454 4.88 12.28 0.96
CA PHE A 454 5.40 12.01 2.30
C PHE A 454 6.86 12.44 2.47
N ASP A 455 7.12 13.25 3.49
CA ASP A 455 8.48 13.50 3.95
C ASP A 455 9.12 12.21 4.48
N THR A 456 10.44 12.10 4.29
CA THR A 456 11.21 10.95 4.76
C THR A 456 11.34 11.05 6.27
N VAL A 457 10.40 10.45 7.02
CA VAL A 457 10.50 10.34 8.48
C VAL A 457 11.67 9.42 8.80
N THR A 458 12.84 10.00 9.04
CA THR A 458 14.05 9.24 9.39
C THR A 458 13.80 8.55 10.72
N ARG A 459 13.90 7.21 10.76
CA ARG A 459 13.68 6.39 11.98
C ARG A 459 14.47 6.87 13.21
N ALA A 460 15.56 7.60 13.01
CA ALA A 460 16.37 8.20 14.06
C ALA A 460 15.67 9.37 14.79
N VAL A 461 14.83 10.15 14.10
CA VAL A 461 14.12 11.30 14.66
C VAL A 461 12.86 10.88 15.43
N ALA A 462 12.24 9.77 15.02
CA ALA A 462 11.03 9.22 15.63
C ALA A 462 11.30 8.28 16.82
N ALA A 463 12.56 7.94 17.10
CA ALA A 463 12.91 7.10 18.26
C ALA A 463 12.74 7.91 19.54
N VAL A 464 11.84 7.47 20.42
CA VAL A 464 11.60 8.13 21.71
C VAL A 464 12.87 8.01 22.58
N GLU A 465 13.38 9.15 23.05
CA GLU A 465 14.51 9.25 24.00
C GLU A 465 14.06 8.79 25.40
N ASN A 466 14.08 7.47 25.63
CA ASN A 466 13.49 6.84 26.81
C ASN A 466 14.48 6.53 27.92
N GLU A 467 15.77 6.48 27.63
CA GLU A 467 16.81 6.03 28.56
C GLU A 467 17.78 7.18 28.85
N THR A 468 18.42 7.14 30.01
CA THR A 468 19.49 8.09 30.37
C THR A 468 20.80 7.33 30.42
N LEU A 469 21.82 7.85 29.77
CA LEU A 469 23.16 7.30 29.82
C LEU A 469 23.78 7.60 31.19
N TYR A 470 24.23 6.55 31.89
CA TYR A 470 24.95 6.66 33.17
C TYR A 470 26.40 6.23 33.04
N ILE A 471 27.26 6.76 33.90
CA ILE A 471 28.69 6.41 33.99
C ILE A 471 29.08 6.15 35.42
N ASP A 472 29.76 5.03 35.64
CA ASP A 472 30.32 4.63 36.92
C ASP A 472 31.79 5.08 37.07
N GLU A 473 32.24 5.30 38.32
CA GLU A 473 33.64 5.63 38.65
C GLU A 473 34.61 4.52 38.22
N GLU A 474 34.13 3.28 38.10
CA GLU A 474 34.90 2.14 37.61
C GLU A 474 35.20 2.17 36.10
N GLY A 475 34.63 3.12 35.36
CA GLY A 475 34.83 3.30 33.92
C GLY A 475 33.89 2.50 33.03
N PHE A 476 32.69 2.17 33.53
CA PHE A 476 31.59 1.59 32.76
C PHE A 476 30.57 2.65 32.41
N ALA A 477 30.03 2.61 31.19
CA ALA A 477 28.92 3.44 30.76
C ALA A 477 27.78 2.57 30.20
N GLY A 478 26.54 3.04 30.34
CA GLY A 478 25.36 2.36 29.83
C GLY A 478 24.08 2.85 30.48
N TYR A 479 22.93 2.45 29.93
CA TYR A 479 21.63 2.80 30.50
C TYR A 479 21.22 1.92 31.69
N GLY A 480 21.89 0.79 31.90
CA GLY A 480 21.62 -0.16 33.00
C GLY A 480 22.25 0.22 34.35
N ILE A 481 23.15 1.21 34.39
CA ILE A 481 23.93 1.57 35.58
C ILE A 481 23.18 2.60 36.43
N LYS A 482 22.09 2.18 37.08
CA LYS A 482 21.25 3.07 37.90
C LYS A 482 21.76 3.30 39.34
N LYS A 483 22.68 2.46 39.84
CA LYS A 483 23.25 2.57 41.19
C LYS A 483 24.72 3.02 41.09
N GLY A 484 25.01 4.22 41.57
CA GLY A 484 26.37 4.77 41.67
C GLY A 484 26.88 5.54 40.46
N GLY A 485 26.09 5.65 39.37
CA GLY A 485 26.52 6.32 38.15
C GLY A 485 26.05 7.78 38.02
N GLU A 486 26.91 8.65 37.50
CA GLU A 486 26.55 10.02 37.11
C GLU A 486 25.73 10.02 35.81
N ALA A 487 24.63 10.79 35.78
CA ALA A 487 23.77 10.91 34.60
C ALA A 487 24.37 11.90 33.58
N VAL A 488 24.53 11.46 32.33
CA VAL A 488 25.15 12.26 31.25
C VAL A 488 24.10 12.96 30.39
N ASP A 489 23.28 12.19 29.67
CA ASP A 489 22.26 12.72 28.75
C ASP A 489 21.18 11.67 28.45
N LYS A 490 20.06 12.08 27.88
CA LYS A 490 19.02 11.16 27.39
C LYS A 490 19.45 10.50 26.07
N CYS A 491 19.23 9.20 25.96
CA CYS A 491 19.58 8.38 24.80
C CYS A 491 18.46 7.41 24.44
N SER A 492 18.47 6.97 23.18
CA SER A 492 17.69 5.84 22.68
C SER A 492 18.62 4.63 22.48
N THR A 493 18.07 3.42 22.40
CA THR A 493 18.81 2.18 22.06
C THR A 493 19.43 2.20 20.65
N MET A 494 19.07 3.21 19.84
CA MET A 494 19.61 3.46 18.50
C MET A 494 20.58 4.65 18.44
N SER A 495 20.80 5.35 19.56
CA SER A 495 21.71 6.49 19.62
C SER A 495 23.19 6.03 19.60
N ASP A 496 24.05 6.87 19.02
CA ASP A 496 25.50 6.67 19.01
C ASP A 496 26.13 7.52 20.14
N ILE A 497 27.11 6.96 20.85
CA ILE A 497 27.84 7.61 21.94
C ILE A 497 29.24 7.96 21.44
N LEU A 498 29.63 9.22 21.62
CA LEU A 498 30.99 9.69 21.40
C LEU A 498 31.80 9.54 22.69
N ILE A 499 32.97 8.91 22.60
CA ILE A 499 33.87 8.65 23.73
C ILE A 499 35.26 9.16 23.39
N ILE A 500 35.86 9.96 24.30
CA ILE A 500 37.23 10.46 24.17
C ILE A 500 38.01 10.20 25.45
N ASP A 501 39.14 9.49 25.32
CA ASP A 501 40.03 9.16 26.42
C ASP A 501 41.15 10.22 26.62
N ASN A 502 41.89 10.11 27.73
CA ASN A 502 43.03 10.99 28.04
C ASN A 502 44.27 10.77 27.16
N GLN A 503 44.34 9.66 26.42
CA GLN A 503 45.39 9.39 25.42
C GLN A 503 45.06 10.06 24.06
N GLY A 504 43.86 10.63 23.93
CA GLY A 504 43.37 11.25 22.71
C GLY A 504 42.86 10.24 21.69
N VAL A 505 42.37 9.07 22.13
CA VAL A 505 41.64 8.09 21.32
C VAL A 505 40.16 8.48 21.33
N LEU A 506 39.58 8.59 20.15
CA LEU A 506 38.17 8.83 19.93
C LEU A 506 37.51 7.55 19.41
N SER A 507 36.45 7.12 20.06
CA SER A 507 35.64 5.98 19.62
C SER A 507 34.17 6.36 19.61
N ILE A 508 33.43 5.83 18.64
CA ILE A 508 31.98 5.98 18.56
C ILE A 508 31.38 4.60 18.65
N ARG A 509 30.55 4.39 19.67
CA ARG A 509 29.92 3.11 19.97
C ARG A 509 28.42 3.27 20.09
N ARG A 510 27.69 2.20 19.81
CA ARG A 510 26.25 2.17 20.05
C ARG A 510 25.96 2.06 21.54
N VAL A 511 24.88 2.72 22.00
CA VAL A 511 24.38 2.57 23.38
C VAL A 511 24.14 1.08 23.69
N GLN A 512 24.68 0.61 24.81
CA GLN A 512 24.51 -0.75 25.36
C GLN A 512 24.14 -0.66 26.85
N GLU A 513 23.65 -1.77 27.41
CA GLU A 513 23.21 -1.86 28.81
C GLU A 513 24.36 -1.57 29.79
N LYS A 514 25.54 -2.13 29.51
CA LYS A 514 26.80 -1.87 30.21
C LYS A 514 27.97 -2.15 29.28
N PHE A 515 28.84 -1.18 29.06
CA PHE A 515 30.06 -1.35 28.30
C PHE A 515 31.25 -0.64 28.96
N TYR A 516 32.45 -1.18 28.78
CA TYR A 516 33.67 -0.62 29.38
C TYR A 516 34.25 0.49 28.48
N VAL A 517 34.52 1.64 29.11
CA VAL A 517 34.93 2.89 28.45
C VAL A 517 36.30 3.37 28.95
N GLY A 518 36.78 2.81 30.06
CA GLY A 518 38.11 3.08 30.62
C GLY A 518 38.06 4.06 31.80
N LYS A 519 39.03 3.92 32.73
CA LYS A 519 39.06 4.67 34.01
C LYS A 519 39.45 6.16 33.90
N LYS A 520 39.84 6.66 32.72
CA LYS A 520 40.37 8.03 32.54
C LYS A 520 39.77 8.70 31.30
N LEU A 521 38.48 8.97 31.38
CA LEU A 521 37.71 9.64 30.34
C LEU A 521 37.87 11.15 30.41
N LEU A 522 37.90 11.80 29.24
CA LEU A 522 37.87 13.25 29.13
C LEU A 522 36.49 13.77 28.75
N HIS A 523 35.80 13.07 27.85
CA HIS A 523 34.49 13.47 27.39
C HIS A 523 33.68 12.29 26.88
N ILE A 524 32.39 12.35 27.16
CA ILE A 524 31.39 11.39 26.74
C ILE A 524 30.06 12.12 26.53
N SER A 525 29.41 11.84 25.41
CA SER A 525 28.18 12.53 25.02
C SER A 525 27.41 11.71 24.00
N VAL A 526 26.08 11.86 24.00
CA VAL A 526 25.21 11.25 22.99
C VAL A 526 25.27 12.08 21.72
N LEU A 527 25.66 11.47 20.60
CA LEU A 527 25.79 12.14 19.31
C LEU A 527 24.44 12.11 18.59
N ARG A 528 23.85 13.29 18.32
CA ARG A 528 22.66 13.38 17.45
C ARG A 528 23.07 13.74 16.02
N PRO A 529 22.35 13.26 14.99
CA PRO A 529 22.68 13.55 13.59
C PRO A 529 22.74 15.04 13.22
N THR A 530 22.11 15.91 14.02
CA THR A 530 22.04 17.38 13.81
C THR A 530 23.12 18.17 14.52
N ASP A 531 23.99 17.53 15.31
CA ASP A 531 24.98 18.21 16.16
C ASP A 531 26.29 18.52 15.37
N ASP A 532 26.55 19.79 15.05
CA ASP A 532 27.80 20.26 14.40
C ASP A 532 28.80 20.84 15.41
N TRP A 533 29.27 20.00 16.34
CA TRP A 533 30.13 20.45 17.44
C TRP A 533 31.57 20.76 17.01
N VAL A 534 32.13 21.83 17.61
CA VAL A 534 33.53 22.23 17.44
C VAL A 534 34.32 21.89 18.71
N PHE A 535 35.42 21.16 18.52
CA PHE A 535 36.28 20.65 19.59
C PHE A 535 37.58 21.43 19.66
N ASN A 536 37.91 21.92 20.86
CA ASN A 536 39.21 22.54 21.15
C ASN A 536 40.03 21.59 22.00
N MET A 537 41.26 21.30 21.57
CA MET A 537 42.12 20.34 22.26
C MET A 537 43.57 20.83 22.33
N ILE A 538 44.17 20.73 23.51
CA ILE A 538 45.62 20.89 23.73
C ILE A 538 46.17 19.55 24.21
N TYR A 539 47.14 19.01 23.48
CA TYR A 539 47.72 17.70 23.76
C TYR A 539 49.23 17.73 23.63
N ARG A 540 49.89 16.86 24.38
CA ARG A 540 51.31 16.56 24.22
C ARG A 540 51.44 15.24 23.50
N ASP A 541 52.32 15.23 22.51
CA ASP A 541 52.66 14.04 21.77
C ASP A 541 53.91 13.38 22.36
N GLY A 542 53.80 12.16 22.90
CA GLY A 542 54.87 11.44 23.58
C GLY A 542 55.18 11.88 25.02
N LYS A 543 56.06 11.13 25.71
CA LYS A 543 56.47 11.43 27.10
C LYS A 543 57.28 12.73 27.23
N GLU A 544 58.13 13.04 26.24
CA GLU A 544 59.00 14.22 26.21
C GLU A 544 58.75 15.15 25.01
N GLY A 545 57.68 14.94 24.24
CA GLY A 545 57.46 15.70 23.01
C GLY A 545 56.74 17.03 23.20
N ILE A 546 56.51 17.68 22.06
CA ILE A 546 56.01 19.05 21.93
C ILE A 546 54.51 19.10 22.26
N THR A 547 54.06 20.23 22.83
CA THR A 547 52.63 20.47 23.09
C THR A 547 51.98 21.19 21.92
N TYR A 548 50.89 20.62 21.41
CA TYR A 548 50.13 21.11 20.26
C TYR A 548 48.71 21.53 20.67
N ALA A 549 48.14 22.51 19.97
CA ALA A 549 46.74 22.92 20.08
C ALA A 549 46.03 22.80 18.74
N LYS A 550 44.80 22.26 18.72
CA LYS A 550 43.97 22.20 17.51
C LYS A 550 42.49 22.47 17.80
N ARG A 551 41.81 23.02 16.80
CA ARG A 551 40.34 23.16 16.70
C ARG A 551 39.84 22.27 15.57
N PHE A 552 38.90 21.38 15.83
CA PHE A 552 38.42 20.44 14.82
C PHE A 552 36.91 20.14 14.92
N LYS A 553 36.32 19.72 13.81
CA LYS A 553 34.95 19.17 13.75
C LYS A 553 34.97 17.65 13.62
N LEU A 554 33.91 17.00 14.10
CA LEU A 554 33.65 15.59 13.84
C LEU A 554 33.23 15.43 12.36
N GLY A 555 34.18 14.99 11.52
CA GLY A 555 33.85 14.53 10.17
C GLY A 555 33.25 13.12 10.18
N GLY A 556 33.05 12.54 8.99
CA GLY A 556 32.49 11.18 8.83
C GLY A 556 33.23 10.13 9.66
N PHE A 557 32.48 9.30 10.37
CA PHE A 557 32.99 8.28 11.29
C PHE A 557 32.45 6.90 10.94
N THR A 558 33.21 5.87 11.31
CA THR A 558 32.81 4.47 11.25
C THR A 558 32.69 3.97 12.69
N ARG A 559 31.60 3.27 13.00
CA ARG A 559 31.33 2.73 14.34
C ARG A 559 32.40 1.72 14.75
N ASP A 560 32.66 1.64 16.05
CA ASP A 560 33.59 0.70 16.71
C ASP A 560 35.06 0.81 16.25
N LYS A 561 35.38 1.81 15.41
CA LYS A 561 36.73 2.13 15.00
C LYS A 561 37.33 3.18 15.94
N GLU A 562 38.52 2.91 16.43
CA GLU A 562 39.30 3.84 17.23
C GLU A 562 40.04 4.82 16.32
N TYR A 563 39.91 6.12 16.60
CA TYR A 563 40.57 7.19 15.87
C TYR A 563 41.54 7.91 16.79
N GLN A 564 42.81 7.91 16.43
CA GLN A 564 43.83 8.66 17.15
C GLN A 564 43.72 10.15 16.83
N LEU A 565 43.45 10.99 17.84
CA LEU A 565 43.47 12.44 17.73
C LEU A 565 44.89 13.02 17.93
N THR A 566 45.85 12.23 18.39
CA THR A 566 47.28 12.57 18.48
C THR A 566 48.09 11.89 17.36
N GLN A 567 49.42 12.07 17.27
CA GLN A 567 50.21 11.39 16.23
C GLN A 567 50.46 9.89 16.53
N GLY A 568 49.90 9.34 17.62
CA GLY A 568 50.02 7.92 17.95
C GLY A 568 51.34 7.53 18.62
N THR A 569 52.15 8.49 19.07
CA THR A 569 53.37 8.19 19.83
C THR A 569 53.04 7.71 21.26
N LYS A 570 53.76 6.70 21.77
CA LYS A 570 53.51 6.13 23.11
C LYS A 570 53.79 7.18 24.20
N GLY A 571 52.79 7.44 25.06
CA GLY A 571 52.89 8.38 26.18
C GLY A 571 52.32 9.78 25.92
N SER A 572 51.59 9.96 24.83
CA SER A 572 50.80 11.16 24.57
C SER A 572 49.73 11.39 25.65
N ARG A 573 49.46 12.64 25.97
CA ARG A 573 48.48 13.03 26.99
C ARG A 573 47.77 14.31 26.58
N VAL A 574 46.44 14.31 26.70
CA VAL A 574 45.62 15.50 26.49
C VAL A 574 45.58 16.30 27.79
N PHE A 575 45.88 17.59 27.71
CA PHE A 575 45.91 18.50 28.87
C PHE A 575 44.65 19.34 28.99
N PHE A 576 44.01 19.66 27.86
CA PHE A 576 42.81 20.49 27.84
C PHE A 576 41.90 20.04 26.70
N PHE A 577 40.61 19.89 27.00
CA PHE A 577 39.57 19.53 26.04
C PHE A 577 38.27 20.29 26.37
N THR A 578 37.67 20.93 25.36
CA THR A 578 36.36 21.57 25.47
C THR A 578 35.53 21.36 24.22
N VAL A 579 34.22 21.24 24.40
CA VAL A 579 33.21 21.07 23.35
C VAL A 579 32.34 22.32 23.30
N HIS A 580 32.15 22.86 22.11
CA HIS A 580 31.31 24.04 21.87
C HIS A 580 30.28 23.74 20.79
N LYS A 581 29.07 24.27 20.96
CA LYS A 581 27.96 24.11 20.01
C LYS A 581 28.08 25.05 18.82
N THR A 582 28.78 26.18 18.97
CA THR A 582 28.97 27.21 17.93
C THR A 582 30.45 27.56 17.75
N GLU A 583 30.80 28.04 16.55
CA GLU A 583 32.18 28.41 16.20
C GLU A 583 32.64 29.69 16.93
N GLU A 584 31.70 30.59 17.24
CA GLU A 584 31.92 31.85 17.95
C GLU A 584 32.34 31.61 19.41
N GLU A 585 31.63 30.73 20.14
CA GLU A 585 31.98 30.34 21.52
C GLU A 585 33.36 29.66 21.61
N SER A 586 33.69 28.86 20.58
CA SER A 586 34.98 28.20 20.48
C SER A 586 36.14 29.18 20.24
N SER A 587 35.86 30.32 19.58
CA SER A 587 36.85 31.35 19.24
C SER A 587 37.17 32.32 20.39
N ALA A 588 36.23 32.52 21.33
CA ALA A 588 36.38 33.39 22.48
C ALA A 588 37.19 32.78 23.64
N MET A 589 37.53 31.49 23.56
CA MET A 589 38.20 30.78 24.65
C MET A 589 39.70 31.14 24.74
N GLN A 590 40.12 31.63 25.90
CA GLN A 590 41.52 31.90 26.22
C GLN A 590 42.01 31.04 27.39
N VAL A 591 43.25 30.56 27.28
CA VAL A 591 43.81 29.58 28.22
C VAL A 591 45.26 29.90 28.55
N ASN A 592 45.62 29.83 29.84
CA ASN A 592 46.98 29.97 30.33
C ASN A 592 47.68 28.61 30.42
N VAL A 593 48.87 28.53 29.82
CA VAL A 593 49.72 27.33 29.85
C VAL A 593 50.89 27.54 30.82
N TYR A 594 51.01 26.68 31.84
CA TYR A 594 52.08 26.72 32.83
C TYR A 594 53.15 25.68 32.52
N LEU A 595 54.41 26.10 32.48
CA LEU A 595 55.55 25.23 32.17
C LEU A 595 56.13 24.59 33.43
N LYS A 596 56.52 23.31 33.33
CA LYS A 596 57.19 22.55 34.37
C LYS A 596 58.67 22.92 34.39
N ASN A 597 59.14 23.31 35.58
CA ASN A 597 60.54 23.55 35.93
C ASN A 597 61.25 24.70 35.19
N GLN A 598 60.91 25.93 35.57
CA GLN A 598 61.81 27.08 35.41
C GLN A 598 62.13 27.70 36.77
N LEU A 599 63.35 28.23 36.91
CA LEU A 599 63.80 29.04 38.06
C LEU A 599 62.67 29.97 38.50
N ARG A 600 62.39 30.07 39.81
CA ARG A 600 61.20 30.71 40.44
C ARG A 600 60.80 32.09 39.86
N ARG A 601 61.71 32.79 39.17
CA ARG A 601 61.54 34.11 38.55
C ARG A 601 60.95 34.11 37.11
N LEU A 602 60.80 32.96 36.45
CA LEU A 602 60.31 32.82 35.05
C LEU A 602 58.96 32.10 34.90
N ARG A 603 58.22 31.87 35.99
CA ARG A 603 56.87 31.26 35.97
C ARG A 603 55.79 32.22 35.43
N ARG A 604 55.98 32.83 34.27
CA ARG A 604 54.90 33.58 33.60
C ARG A 604 54.03 32.60 32.80
N PRO A 605 52.70 32.58 32.99
CA PRO A 605 51.82 31.77 32.16
C PRO A 605 51.89 32.27 30.71
N ILE A 606 51.86 31.35 29.74
CA ILE A 606 51.75 31.71 28.32
C ILE A 606 50.24 31.79 28.02
N PRO A 607 49.69 32.99 27.73
CA PRO A 607 48.30 33.09 27.29
C PRO A 607 48.20 32.57 25.87
N PHE A 608 47.32 31.58 25.66
CA PHE A 608 47.02 30.99 24.36
C PHE A 608 45.56 31.26 24.02
N ASP A 609 45.35 31.84 22.85
CA ASP A 609 44.04 32.21 22.32
C ASP A 609 43.64 31.26 21.20
N PHE A 610 42.49 30.60 21.37
CA PHE A 610 41.95 29.67 20.38
C PHE A 610 41.37 30.37 19.14
N GLY A 611 41.05 31.67 19.22
CA GLY A 611 40.57 32.46 18.08
C GLY A 611 41.56 32.53 16.91
N LYS A 612 42.86 32.38 17.18
CA LYS A 612 43.92 32.36 16.15
C LYS A 612 44.02 31.05 15.38
N LEU A 613 43.33 30.00 15.82
CA LEU A 613 43.33 28.69 15.17
C LEU A 613 42.12 28.57 14.23
N ARG A 614 42.37 28.20 12.97
CA ARG A 614 41.30 27.80 12.03
C ARG A 614 40.74 26.43 12.41
N VAL A 615 39.45 26.21 12.20
CA VAL A 615 38.83 24.89 12.33
C VAL A 615 39.35 23.97 11.21
N LYS A 616 39.94 22.84 11.57
CA LYS A 616 40.50 21.85 10.62
C LYS A 616 39.86 20.46 10.81
N GLY A 617 40.20 19.51 9.94
CA GLY A 617 39.79 18.11 10.10
C GLY A 617 40.50 17.41 11.27
N ARG A 618 39.87 16.36 11.83
CA ARG A 618 40.36 15.62 13.02
C ARG A 618 41.81 15.11 12.93
N GLY A 619 42.26 14.72 11.74
CA GLY A 619 43.59 14.12 11.50
C GLY A 619 44.71 15.13 11.27
N VAL A 620 44.41 16.45 11.27
CA VAL A 620 45.42 17.46 10.99
C VAL A 620 46.26 17.76 12.23
N LEU A 621 47.56 17.96 12.02
CA LEU A 621 48.50 18.40 13.05
C LEU A 621 48.06 19.74 13.66
N GLY A 622 48.06 19.81 15.00
CA GLY A 622 47.85 21.06 15.72
C GLY A 622 49.01 22.05 15.56
N ASN A 623 48.76 23.30 15.92
CA ASN A 623 49.81 24.32 15.98
C ASN A 623 50.63 24.16 17.26
N ILE A 624 51.93 24.44 17.20
CA ILE A 624 52.84 24.33 18.34
C ILE A 624 52.51 25.41 19.37
N VAL A 625 52.23 24.99 20.60
CA VAL A 625 52.01 25.90 21.73
C VAL A 625 53.33 26.16 22.45
N THR A 626 54.08 25.10 22.75
CA THR A 626 55.38 25.18 23.43
C THR A 626 56.19 23.91 23.25
N LYS A 627 57.52 24.07 23.17
CA LYS A 627 58.50 22.98 23.17
C LYS A 627 58.89 22.52 24.58
N ASN A 628 58.55 23.32 25.61
CA ASN A 628 58.87 23.03 27.00
C ASN A 628 57.80 22.14 27.65
N GLN A 629 58.17 21.38 28.68
CA GLN A 629 57.20 20.55 29.40
C GLN A 629 56.13 21.41 30.06
N VAL A 630 54.87 21.06 29.87
CA VAL A 630 53.71 21.73 30.48
C VAL A 630 53.35 21.01 31.78
N GLU A 631 53.17 21.77 32.86
CA GLU A 631 52.75 21.27 34.18
C GLU A 631 51.23 21.23 34.29
N ARG A 632 50.56 22.34 33.96
CA ARG A 632 49.11 22.46 33.97
C ARG A 632 48.63 23.53 33.00
N ILE A 633 47.37 23.44 32.62
CA ILE A 633 46.68 24.40 31.76
C ILE A 633 45.45 24.90 32.51
N SER A 634 45.25 26.22 32.63
CA SER A 634 44.07 26.80 33.29
C SER A 634 43.35 27.77 32.36
N ARG A 635 42.02 27.80 32.42
CA ARG A 635 41.23 28.79 31.67
C ARG A 635 41.54 30.20 32.18
N ILE A 636 41.58 31.18 31.29
CA ILE A 636 41.60 32.59 31.68
C ILE A 636 40.15 32.99 31.92
N ILE A 637 39.81 33.23 33.18
CA ILE A 637 38.54 33.88 33.52
C ILE A 637 38.75 35.37 33.22
N PRO A 638 37.91 36.02 32.39
CA PRO A 638 38.02 37.46 32.19
C PRO A 638 37.89 38.17 33.54
N SER A 639 38.95 38.86 33.97
CA SER A 639 38.88 39.77 35.11
C SER A 639 38.03 40.96 34.70
N ALA A 640 36.88 41.13 35.33
CA ALA A 640 36.11 42.36 35.24
C ALA A 640 36.93 43.54 35.79
N ALA A 641 37.12 44.57 34.98
CA ALA A 641 37.59 45.90 35.34
C ALA A 641 37.14 46.86 34.22
N GLY A 642 36.36 47.92 34.45
CA GLY A 642 35.70 48.39 35.65
C GLY A 642 34.79 49.57 35.29
N GLU A 643 33.70 49.73 36.05
CA GLU A 643 33.05 51.02 36.26
C GLU A 643 32.78 51.14 37.77
N GLU A 644 32.99 52.35 38.28
CA GLU A 644 33.03 52.70 39.70
C GLU A 644 31.64 52.66 40.34
N GLY A 645 31.58 52.03 41.52
CA GLY A 645 30.84 52.49 42.71
C GLY A 645 29.31 52.42 42.72
N THR A 646 28.75 51.40 43.39
CA THR A 646 27.99 51.55 44.64
C THR A 646 27.78 50.20 45.34
N ASP A 647 28.22 50.15 46.60
CA ASP A 647 27.94 49.24 47.73
C ASP A 647 27.86 47.71 47.59
N ALA A 648 28.72 47.07 48.38
CA ALA A 648 28.81 45.65 48.72
C ALA A 648 27.91 45.35 49.97
N PRO A 649 27.60 44.07 50.33
CA PRO A 649 28.59 43.01 50.53
C PRO A 649 28.28 41.63 49.90
N ALA A 650 29.39 41.04 49.46
CA ALA A 650 29.91 39.67 49.45
C ALA A 650 29.02 38.40 49.54
N PRO A 651 29.50 37.28 48.93
CA PRO A 651 28.71 36.14 48.51
C PRO A 651 28.90 34.89 49.40
N GLU A 652 27.87 34.04 49.49
CA GLU A 652 27.98 32.69 50.05
C GLU A 652 27.92 31.62 48.96
N THR A 653 28.94 30.76 48.98
CA THR A 653 29.08 29.47 48.29
C THR A 653 27.93 28.51 48.55
N PRO A 654 27.53 27.64 47.60
CA PRO A 654 26.95 26.36 47.95
C PRO A 654 28.08 25.31 48.02
N ALA A 655 28.47 25.01 49.24
CA ALA A 655 29.12 23.74 49.59
C ALA A 655 28.10 22.60 49.48
N THR A 656 28.61 21.40 49.18
CA THR A 656 28.03 20.09 49.51
C THR A 656 27.30 20.05 50.86
N PRO A 657 26.38 19.09 51.04
CA PRO A 657 26.42 18.33 52.29
C PRO A 657 26.27 16.81 52.09
N VAL A 658 27.25 16.09 52.64
CA VAL A 658 27.07 14.78 53.26
C VAL A 658 27.00 15.04 54.77
N GLY A 659 26.03 14.47 55.49
CA GLY A 659 26.04 14.52 56.96
C GLY A 659 24.71 14.19 57.64
N THR A 660 24.59 12.93 58.07
CA THR A 660 23.65 12.36 59.04
C THR A 660 23.70 13.01 60.44
N LEU A 661 22.55 13.17 61.12
CA LEU A 661 22.20 12.64 62.48
C LEU A 661 21.08 13.42 63.19
N SER A 662 20.03 12.69 63.58
CA SER A 662 19.41 12.64 64.92
C SER A 662 18.76 13.88 65.60
N ALA A 663 17.42 13.81 65.68
CA ALA A 663 16.56 13.87 66.89
C ALA A 663 16.17 15.21 67.58
N LEU A 664 14.96 15.12 68.16
CA LEU A 664 14.25 15.94 69.17
C LEU A 664 13.33 17.04 68.59
N LEU A 665 12.08 17.25 69.02
CA LEU A 665 11.05 16.55 69.81
C LEU A 665 9.77 17.42 69.69
N ASP A 666 8.61 16.75 69.77
CA ASP A 666 7.31 17.20 70.27
C ASP A 666 6.43 18.26 69.57
N GLY A 667 5.16 17.85 69.42
CA GLY A 667 4.03 18.68 69.00
C GLY A 667 2.78 17.85 68.66
N THR A 668 2.17 17.25 69.68
CA THR A 668 0.92 16.45 69.70
C THR A 668 -0.34 17.14 69.15
N THR A 669 -1.24 16.39 68.51
CA THR A 669 -2.72 16.32 68.72
C THR A 669 -3.35 15.46 67.59
N GLU A 670 -3.67 14.20 67.87
CA GLU A 670 -5.00 13.65 68.23
C GLU A 670 -5.70 12.97 67.04
N ALA A 671 -5.98 11.67 67.24
CA ALA A 671 -6.75 10.80 66.37
C ALA A 671 -8.27 11.02 66.57
N PRO A 672 -9.13 10.36 65.76
CA PRO A 672 -9.70 9.13 66.29
C PRO A 672 -9.91 7.98 65.27
N VAL A 673 -9.47 6.79 65.71
CA VAL A 673 -10.18 5.50 65.85
C VAL A 673 -11.04 4.93 64.70
N ALA A 674 -10.61 3.72 64.30
CA ALA A 674 -11.25 2.57 63.62
C ALA A 674 -12.76 2.34 63.94
N GLU A 675 -13.61 1.60 63.24
CA GLU A 675 -13.61 0.37 62.41
C GLU A 675 -15.10 0.23 61.94
N PRO A 676 -15.63 -0.82 61.25
CA PRO A 676 -15.03 -1.97 60.55
C PRO A 676 -15.62 -2.21 59.12
N GLN A 677 -14.96 -3.07 58.32
CA GLN A 677 -15.59 -3.80 57.19
C GLN A 677 -16.52 -4.91 57.70
N PRO A 678 -17.59 -5.31 56.97
CA PRO A 678 -17.51 -6.47 56.05
C PRO A 678 -18.57 -6.42 54.90
N PRO A 679 -18.85 -7.51 54.15
CA PRO A 679 -17.99 -8.28 53.25
C PRO A 679 -18.56 -8.38 51.82
N ALA A 680 -17.81 -9.04 50.93
CA ALA A 680 -18.18 -9.36 49.54
C ALA A 680 -19.45 -10.24 49.40
N PRO A 681 -20.19 -10.15 48.29
CA PRO A 681 -21.13 -11.19 47.90
C PRO A 681 -20.46 -12.25 47.00
N ALA A 682 -20.58 -13.49 47.44
CA ALA A 682 -20.22 -14.70 46.70
C ALA A 682 -21.24 -15.03 45.60
N ALA A 683 -20.79 -15.87 44.69
CA ALA A 683 -21.48 -16.42 43.54
C ALA A 683 -22.81 -17.13 43.85
N ALA A 684 -23.69 -17.16 42.85
CA ALA A 684 -24.89 -17.98 42.77
C ALA A 684 -24.92 -18.73 41.40
N PRO A 685 -25.64 -19.86 41.30
CA PRO A 685 -25.20 -21.09 40.64
C PRO A 685 -25.73 -21.28 39.20
N PRO A 686 -25.20 -22.25 38.42
CA PRO A 686 -25.83 -22.72 37.20
C PRO A 686 -26.74 -23.94 37.45
N ALA A 687 -27.84 -24.05 36.71
CA ALA A 687 -28.66 -25.25 36.58
C ALA A 687 -29.43 -25.22 35.24
N PRO A 688 -29.96 -26.33 34.72
CA PRO A 688 -29.22 -27.51 34.26
C PRO A 688 -29.65 -28.00 32.83
N THR A 689 -28.82 -28.89 32.28
CA THR A 689 -29.10 -30.01 31.33
C THR A 689 -30.02 -29.83 30.12
N ASP A 690 -29.47 -30.09 28.93
CA ASP A 690 -30.02 -31.12 28.04
C ASP A 690 -28.89 -31.94 27.42
N GLU A 691 -28.97 -33.25 27.65
CA GLU A 691 -28.14 -34.30 27.07
C GLU A 691 -28.68 -34.63 25.67
N GLN A 692 -27.79 -34.80 24.69
CA GLN A 692 -27.90 -35.87 23.70
C GLN A 692 -26.54 -36.13 23.05
N GLN A 693 -25.94 -37.25 23.49
CA GLN A 693 -25.32 -38.32 22.68
C GLN A 693 -24.73 -37.88 21.33
N GLY A 694 -23.43 -37.98 21.07
CA GLY A 694 -22.56 -39.13 21.32
C GLY A 694 -22.37 -39.88 20.01
N LEU A 695 -21.20 -39.71 19.38
CA LEU A 695 -20.53 -40.70 18.55
C LEU A 695 -19.07 -40.29 18.32
N ASP A 696 -18.21 -41.10 18.93
CA ASP A 696 -16.83 -41.42 18.55
C ASP A 696 -16.72 -41.64 17.01
N ASP A 697 -15.57 -41.55 16.34
CA ASP A 697 -14.27 -42.07 16.72
C ASP A 697 -13.20 -41.62 15.70
N SER A 698 -11.97 -41.44 16.20
CA SER A 698 -10.72 -41.82 15.53
C SER A 698 -10.25 -41.13 14.21
N ILE A 699 -9.09 -40.45 14.28
CA ILE A 699 -7.78 -40.85 13.72
C ILE A 699 -6.94 -39.58 13.45
N HIS A 700 -5.91 -39.43 14.28
CA HIS A 700 -4.74 -38.62 14.01
C HIS A 700 -4.06 -39.07 12.71
N GLU A 701 -3.78 -38.15 11.79
CA GLU A 701 -2.57 -38.25 11.00
C GLU A 701 -2.01 -36.86 10.66
N GLN A 702 -0.75 -36.70 11.05
CA GLN A 702 0.10 -35.54 10.85
C GLN A 702 0.41 -35.37 9.36
N MET A 703 0.31 -34.16 8.81
CA MET A 703 1.29 -33.68 7.83
C MET A 703 1.43 -32.16 7.95
N GLY A 704 2.59 -31.75 8.46
CA GLY A 704 3.03 -30.37 8.47
C GLY A 704 3.41 -29.93 7.06
N PHE A 705 2.98 -28.73 6.71
CA PHE A 705 3.60 -27.93 5.65
C PHE A 705 4.08 -26.64 6.32
N GLU A 706 5.40 -26.52 6.44
CA GLU A 706 6.08 -25.28 6.80
C GLU A 706 5.99 -24.29 5.64
N PHE A 707 5.78 -23.02 6.02
CA PHE A 707 5.53 -21.85 5.20
C PHE A 707 6.77 -21.29 4.50
#